data_AF-T0M564-F1
#
_entry.id   AF-T0M564-F1
#
_cell.length_a   1.000
_cell.length_b   1.000
_cell.length_c   1.000
_cell.angle_alpha   90.00
_cell.angle_beta   90.00
_cell.angle_gamma   90.00
#
_symmetry.space_group_name_H-M   'P 1'
#
loop_
_entity.id
_entity.type
_entity.pdbx_description
1 polymer ?
#
loop_
_entity_poly.entity_id
_entity_poly.type
_entity_poly.pdbx_seq_one_letter_code
_entity_poly.pdbx_strand_id
1 'polypeptide(L)'
;MASKENADTFYPFYSNAIGNITPSDIPLPENPTLSTVPLFYAIVQFLTSAGNLTSNCDLATSWYKSCRLWSNEDASFGYGNQTLNIEFLRLAAPNLLLDSTPSQEETWYNLMANTTGHDVGDAVLNITRPPIELYCGSQELLAEVQLPPVETDCEKSLQNWYFPGYESVDEVAAIMTASSSLPTQYHNISIQTFWGWYNSQKRPSVEEIHEQKMECFQSVCASLNSSGNPDVAGIGMFISYIIEAMLSTLFILETCWHNYQNRKPPLETGLLAEDLARGTFYVTRKAFLDNGVVFVLSLIVALLAVGSHETIVYNGLITQLACYFAASAVIAVAAVPRRGESDSGTLWVVLMTLENGVVMSETLGDPMRDHSMQSFEMRDTPTGYHSPLEQPHISRSDNLDSTYDSSNLSPQFKRKPVARLTSFPSSEPGDYGLGVENRASSSKQSLLRKASAALPGSQYHWILEICAVILSILALAAIAILLPLYNNKPLSTWSFQYSFNTVVSILGATSRATLAFAVSACISQGKWNWFRRRDDTIMVFDRFEEASRGPWGGVRLLWWSRLRHWMALGALSTVVLVGFEPFLQAIITFEGKEVSVTDPISKATIGKSSKLDVGSFSAITGAATGISTPDGTLMRLSMLSKYDFGALASIWSGFSTLGSVEAQTPSFSCSSGNCTWAPYASLAVCSTCNDISKHIIKSTGKTNVSVGAEDDTLTMVNYVASFSPIAVPNINTTYTRYDIEELKMNISNIDSAGLAAIQGKDLGFTNTELTAKATSQPSETLSFQDFKTLIVSFAMMGANQDFRENRQPWEDSSVSAQECALYFCTNIYQSDIVQGDLRESILGTYTDRNLDSFLAKDPQYAASSKWYNANTSYTLYHGKTDMNRTDLQMFILKEHYHTSTGLEVEQDLKFNISQNAAESITGLFMNEFARRASPLETKQLVYPAVGTVGTAGQPHVIDSLGTSKNLTATFETVAASMSKYIRDLSLETEPNEGETQNWIVFIRVEWGFLSLPIAALLGGCLFCLLSIVETKRLGLPAWRGSSLAGLAHGLDKQSREQLREADGLSQMDEHAKLYKVRFVDSDLGPELKLSHAQAQ
;
A
#
# COMPACT_ATOMS: atom_id res chain seq x y z
N MET A 1 28.63 -55.44 -18.87
CA MET A 1 28.00 -54.10 -18.94
C MET A 1 26.68 -54.08 -18.18
N ALA A 2 25.65 -54.85 -18.56
CA ALA A 2 24.34 -54.86 -17.90
C ALA A 2 24.30 -55.11 -16.37
N SER A 3 25.36 -55.67 -15.77
CA SER A 3 25.47 -55.85 -14.31
C SER A 3 25.90 -54.59 -13.55
N LYS A 4 26.44 -53.55 -14.22
CA LYS A 4 27.05 -52.41 -13.53
C LYS A 4 26.02 -51.34 -13.14
N GLU A 5 25.12 -50.96 -14.06
CA GLU A 5 24.09 -49.95 -13.81
C GLU A 5 23.14 -50.37 -12.65
N ASN A 6 22.77 -51.66 -12.58
CA ASN A 6 21.98 -52.19 -11.46
C ASN A 6 22.73 -52.16 -10.12
N ALA A 7 24.04 -52.40 -10.12
CA ALA A 7 24.85 -52.40 -8.91
C ALA A 7 25.06 -50.97 -8.37
N ASP A 8 25.40 -50.02 -9.24
CA ASP A 8 25.63 -48.62 -8.85
C ASP A 8 24.33 -47.92 -8.39
N THR A 9 23.16 -48.36 -8.87
CA THR A 9 21.85 -47.79 -8.48
C THR A 9 21.32 -48.31 -7.13
N PHE A 10 21.58 -49.57 -6.77
CA PHE A 10 21.00 -50.20 -5.57
C PHE A 10 22.02 -50.53 -4.46
N TYR A 11 23.33 -50.59 -4.75
CA TYR A 11 24.38 -50.94 -3.77
C TYR A 11 25.48 -49.86 -3.63
N PRO A 12 25.13 -48.58 -3.40
CA PRO A 12 26.09 -47.46 -3.44
C PRO A 12 27.22 -47.55 -2.41
N PHE A 13 27.04 -48.29 -1.30
CA PHE A 13 28.06 -48.47 -0.27
C PHE A 13 29.18 -49.47 -0.66
N TYR A 14 29.00 -50.31 -1.68
CA TYR A 14 29.94 -51.40 -2.02
C TYR A 14 30.64 -51.24 -3.38
N SER A 15 30.17 -50.37 -4.28
CA SER A 15 30.75 -50.17 -5.62
C SER A 15 32.24 -49.85 -5.60
N ASN A 16 32.67 -48.98 -4.68
CA ASN A 16 34.08 -48.57 -4.50
C ASN A 16 35.00 -49.69 -3.97
N ALA A 17 34.46 -50.73 -3.33
CA ALA A 17 35.25 -51.81 -2.73
C ALA A 17 35.46 -53.01 -3.67
N ILE A 18 34.56 -53.23 -4.63
CA ILE A 18 34.48 -54.47 -5.44
C ILE A 18 35.06 -54.28 -6.86
N GLY A 19 35.33 -53.04 -7.27
CA GLY A 19 35.59 -52.61 -8.66
C GLY A 19 36.75 -53.23 -9.46
N ASN A 20 37.46 -54.24 -8.94
CA ASN A 20 38.56 -54.96 -9.62
C ASN A 20 38.34 -56.49 -9.76
N ILE A 21 37.20 -57.05 -9.35
CA ILE A 21 36.93 -58.51 -9.48
C ILE A 21 36.13 -58.80 -10.75
N THR A 22 36.72 -59.54 -11.70
CA THR A 22 36.04 -60.04 -12.90
C THR A 22 35.43 -61.44 -12.65
N PRO A 23 34.21 -61.76 -13.14
CA PRO A 23 33.48 -62.98 -12.73
C PRO A 23 33.98 -64.33 -13.29
N SER A 24 35.19 -64.39 -13.87
CA SER A 24 35.61 -65.48 -14.79
C SER A 24 36.48 -66.59 -14.21
N ASP A 25 37.21 -66.34 -13.12
CA ASP A 25 38.40 -67.14 -12.76
C ASP A 25 38.30 -67.85 -11.39
N ILE A 26 37.07 -68.10 -10.92
CA ILE A 26 36.79 -68.81 -9.66
C ILE A 26 36.19 -70.19 -9.99
N PRO A 27 36.98 -71.29 -9.98
CA PRO A 27 36.48 -72.62 -10.30
C PRO A 27 35.57 -73.16 -9.19
N LEU A 28 34.37 -73.58 -9.57
CA LEU A 28 33.39 -74.21 -8.68
C LEU A 28 33.75 -75.69 -8.41
N PRO A 29 33.63 -76.19 -7.17
CA PRO A 29 33.68 -77.62 -6.89
C PRO A 29 32.39 -78.31 -7.37
N GLU A 30 32.51 -79.48 -8.01
CA GLU A 30 31.37 -80.22 -8.60
C GLU A 30 30.28 -80.57 -7.57
N ASN A 31 30.65 -80.72 -6.30
CA ASN A 31 29.73 -80.87 -5.17
C ASN A 31 30.13 -79.89 -4.05
N PRO A 32 29.55 -78.68 -4.00
CA PRO A 32 29.84 -77.73 -2.94
C PRO A 32 29.28 -78.22 -1.60
N THR A 33 29.98 -77.91 -0.51
CA THR A 33 29.57 -78.21 0.88
C THR A 33 30.03 -77.10 1.81
N LEU A 34 29.44 -77.02 3.01
CA LEU A 34 29.79 -76.02 4.04
C LEU A 34 31.26 -76.07 4.51
N SER A 35 32.01 -77.12 4.15
CA SER A 35 33.43 -77.31 4.45
C SER A 35 34.37 -77.11 3.26
N THR A 36 33.86 -76.85 2.05
CA THR A 36 34.66 -76.77 0.81
C THR A 36 34.64 -75.41 0.11
N VAL A 37 33.63 -74.56 0.38
CA VAL A 37 33.54 -73.19 -0.17
C VAL A 37 33.69 -72.17 0.96
N PRO A 38 34.73 -71.31 0.97
CA PRO A 38 34.85 -70.25 1.97
C PRO A 38 33.72 -69.23 1.85
N LEU A 39 33.17 -68.79 2.99
CA LEU A 39 32.01 -67.92 3.06
C LEU A 39 32.15 -66.61 2.24
N PHE A 40 33.31 -65.96 2.32
CA PHE A 40 33.61 -64.76 1.51
C PHE A 40 33.46 -64.99 0.00
N TYR A 41 33.87 -66.17 -0.50
CA TYR A 41 33.74 -66.51 -1.92
C TYR A 41 32.27 -66.64 -2.34
N ALA A 42 31.42 -67.28 -1.53
CA ALA A 42 30.00 -67.42 -1.84
C ALA A 42 29.28 -66.05 -1.96
N ILE A 43 29.62 -65.09 -1.09
CA ILE A 43 29.02 -63.75 -1.09
C ILE A 43 29.52 -62.92 -2.28
N VAL A 44 30.83 -62.96 -2.58
CA VAL A 44 31.38 -62.32 -3.78
C VAL A 44 30.73 -62.92 -5.04
N GLN A 45 30.55 -64.23 -5.10
CA GLN A 45 29.98 -64.91 -6.27
C GLN A 45 28.48 -64.67 -6.42
N PHE A 46 27.72 -64.49 -5.33
CA PHE A 46 26.34 -63.99 -5.33
C PHE A 46 26.29 -62.56 -5.89
N LEU A 47 27.11 -61.64 -5.36
CA LEU A 47 27.20 -60.24 -5.81
C LEU A 47 27.57 -60.11 -7.29
N THR A 48 28.53 -60.89 -7.80
CA THR A 48 28.88 -60.87 -9.23
C THR A 48 27.83 -61.51 -10.14
N SER A 49 26.94 -62.34 -9.60
CA SER A 49 25.92 -63.10 -10.33
C SER A 49 24.51 -62.48 -10.27
N ALA A 50 24.37 -61.35 -9.54
CA ALA A 50 23.09 -60.78 -9.13
C ALA A 50 22.12 -60.50 -10.30
N GLY A 51 20.87 -60.91 -10.14
CA GLY A 51 19.77 -60.68 -11.07
C GLY A 51 18.96 -59.44 -10.72
N ASN A 52 17.99 -59.08 -11.57
CA ASN A 52 17.12 -57.95 -11.29
C ASN A 52 15.93 -58.35 -10.39
N LEU A 53 16.08 -58.10 -9.09
CA LEU A 53 15.05 -58.35 -8.07
C LEU A 53 13.71 -57.65 -8.35
N THR A 54 13.71 -56.49 -9.03
CA THR A 54 12.46 -55.75 -9.32
C THR A 54 11.70 -56.29 -10.53
N SER A 55 12.25 -57.25 -11.28
CA SER A 55 11.59 -57.83 -12.46
C SER A 55 10.46 -58.80 -12.15
N ASN A 56 10.33 -59.25 -10.89
CA ASN A 56 9.19 -60.04 -10.41
C ASN A 56 8.92 -59.71 -8.93
N CYS A 57 8.22 -58.60 -8.68
CA CYS A 57 7.93 -58.13 -7.33
C CYS A 57 7.01 -59.07 -6.52
N ASP A 58 6.11 -59.82 -7.16
CA ASP A 58 5.26 -60.80 -6.46
C ASP A 58 6.11 -61.88 -5.80
N LEU A 59 7.06 -62.45 -6.54
CA LEU A 59 8.00 -63.46 -6.04
C LEU A 59 8.96 -62.86 -5.00
N ALA A 60 9.52 -61.67 -5.27
CA ALA A 60 10.47 -61.01 -4.38
C ALA A 60 9.85 -60.65 -3.02
N THR A 61 8.65 -60.06 -3.02
CA THR A 61 7.97 -59.66 -1.78
C THR A 61 7.37 -60.87 -1.07
N SER A 62 6.89 -61.90 -1.79
CA SER A 62 6.48 -63.18 -1.21
C SER A 62 7.62 -63.88 -0.47
N TRP A 63 8.82 -63.94 -1.07
CA TRP A 63 10.01 -64.47 -0.40
C TRP A 63 10.41 -63.65 0.83
N TYR A 64 10.53 -62.32 0.69
CA TYR A 64 10.85 -61.39 1.77
C TYR A 64 9.88 -61.53 2.96
N LYS A 65 8.58 -61.67 2.66
CA LYS A 65 7.53 -61.97 3.65
C LYS A 65 7.71 -63.36 4.27
N SER A 66 8.00 -64.39 3.48
CA SER A 66 8.20 -65.76 4.00
C SER A 66 9.35 -65.87 5.02
N CYS A 67 10.41 -65.08 4.85
CA CYS A 67 11.57 -65.02 5.75
C CYS A 67 11.39 -64.04 6.94
N ARG A 68 10.21 -63.42 7.09
CA ARG A 68 9.85 -62.45 8.16
C ARG A 68 10.74 -61.19 8.24
N LEU A 69 11.36 -60.79 7.13
CA LEU A 69 12.39 -59.73 7.13
C LEU A 69 11.84 -58.32 7.42
N TRP A 70 10.51 -58.17 7.56
CA TRP A 70 9.84 -56.91 7.94
C TRP A 70 10.01 -56.53 9.43
N SER A 71 10.31 -57.49 10.31
CA SER A 71 10.33 -57.29 11.77
C SER A 71 11.74 -57.30 12.35
N ASN A 72 11.96 -56.49 13.39
CA ASN A 72 13.21 -56.47 14.18
C ASN A 72 13.31 -57.67 15.17
N GLU A 73 12.66 -58.79 14.87
CA GLU A 73 12.72 -60.05 15.62
C GLU A 73 13.38 -61.12 14.74
N ASP A 74 14.36 -61.85 15.30
CA ASP A 74 15.14 -62.97 14.74
C ASP A 74 14.84 -63.36 13.28
N ALA A 75 15.44 -62.60 12.34
CA ALA A 75 15.34 -62.86 10.90
C ALA A 75 15.88 -64.25 10.54
N SER A 76 15.02 -65.16 10.08
CA SER A 76 15.35 -66.58 9.91
C SER A 76 15.16 -67.05 8.47
N PHE A 77 16.27 -67.20 7.75
CA PHE A 77 16.33 -67.83 6.42
C PHE A 77 16.04 -69.35 6.47
N GLY A 78 16.01 -69.95 7.67
CA GLY A 78 16.06 -71.40 7.87
C GLY A 78 14.73 -72.15 7.90
N TYR A 79 13.57 -71.46 7.88
CA TYR A 79 12.26 -72.11 7.89
C TYR A 79 11.26 -71.43 6.94
N GLY A 80 11.11 -72.00 5.74
CA GLY A 80 10.20 -71.52 4.70
C GLY A 80 9.91 -72.62 3.66
N ASN A 81 9.16 -72.27 2.62
CA ASN A 81 8.90 -73.18 1.50
C ASN A 81 10.15 -73.26 0.60
N GLN A 82 10.81 -74.42 0.57
CA GLN A 82 12.04 -74.62 -0.22
C GLN A 82 11.86 -74.26 -1.71
N THR A 83 10.68 -74.50 -2.30
CA THR A 83 10.40 -74.13 -3.70
C THR A 83 10.45 -72.61 -3.90
N LEU A 84 9.81 -71.84 -3.01
CA LEU A 84 9.81 -70.37 -3.06
C LEU A 84 11.22 -69.80 -2.90
N ASN A 85 12.01 -70.42 -2.02
CA ASN A 85 13.41 -70.05 -1.77
C ASN A 85 14.32 -70.31 -2.99
N ILE A 86 14.12 -71.43 -3.70
CA ILE A 86 14.86 -71.75 -4.93
C ILE A 86 14.41 -70.86 -6.10
N GLU A 87 13.10 -70.59 -6.23
CA GLU A 87 12.58 -69.67 -7.25
C GLU A 87 13.07 -68.23 -7.03
N PHE A 88 13.09 -67.75 -5.78
CA PHE A 88 13.71 -66.47 -5.45
C PHE A 88 15.22 -66.48 -5.72
N LEU A 89 15.95 -67.57 -5.43
CA LEU A 89 17.38 -67.63 -5.72
C LEU A 89 17.68 -67.57 -7.24
N ARG A 90 16.82 -68.15 -8.07
CA ARG A 90 16.88 -68.01 -9.55
C ARG A 90 16.61 -66.57 -10.02
N LEU A 91 15.76 -65.82 -9.32
CA LEU A 91 15.55 -64.38 -9.58
C LEU A 91 16.74 -63.54 -9.11
N ALA A 92 17.27 -63.85 -7.92
CA ALA A 92 18.29 -63.07 -7.23
C ALA A 92 19.72 -63.31 -7.76
N ALA A 93 20.04 -64.51 -8.23
CA ALA A 93 21.36 -64.88 -8.74
C ALA A 93 21.28 -65.86 -9.94
N PRO A 94 20.61 -65.48 -11.06
CA PRO A 94 20.38 -66.38 -12.20
C PRO A 94 21.67 -66.96 -12.79
N ASN A 95 22.78 -66.20 -12.76
CA ASN A 95 24.06 -66.65 -13.31
C ASN A 95 24.80 -67.65 -12.40
N LEU A 96 24.43 -67.74 -11.11
CA LEU A 96 25.00 -68.70 -10.16
C LEU A 96 24.46 -70.13 -10.38
N LEU A 97 23.25 -70.24 -10.95
CA LEU A 97 22.51 -71.49 -11.09
C LEU A 97 22.49 -72.05 -12.52
N LEU A 98 23.24 -71.45 -13.44
CA LEU A 98 23.46 -71.97 -14.80
C LEU A 98 23.97 -73.42 -14.75
N ASP A 99 23.30 -74.31 -15.48
CA ASP A 99 23.54 -75.76 -15.54
C ASP A 99 23.57 -76.51 -14.19
N SER A 100 23.02 -75.92 -13.11
CA SER A 100 22.97 -76.56 -11.79
C SER A 100 21.82 -77.56 -11.62
N THR A 101 22.02 -78.56 -10.76
CA THR A 101 20.98 -79.55 -10.39
C THR A 101 20.18 -79.12 -9.16
N PRO A 102 18.93 -79.58 -8.96
CA PRO A 102 18.09 -79.15 -7.83
C PRO A 102 18.72 -79.36 -6.44
N SER A 103 19.52 -80.42 -6.27
CA SER A 103 20.28 -80.65 -5.03
C SER A 103 21.44 -79.67 -4.84
N GLN A 104 22.05 -79.18 -5.92
CA GLN A 104 23.03 -78.10 -5.85
C GLN A 104 22.35 -76.74 -5.60
N GLU A 105 21.17 -76.47 -6.19
CA GLU A 105 20.37 -75.27 -5.91
C GLU A 105 19.97 -75.19 -4.42
N GLU A 106 19.43 -76.29 -3.87
CA GLU A 106 19.12 -76.41 -2.44
C GLU A 106 20.38 -76.24 -1.58
N THR A 107 21.51 -76.83 -1.98
CA THR A 107 22.78 -76.68 -1.26
C THR A 107 23.28 -75.25 -1.28
N TRP A 108 23.19 -74.53 -2.40
CA TRP A 108 23.55 -73.10 -2.49
C TRP A 108 22.64 -72.24 -1.62
N TYR A 109 21.31 -72.45 -1.67
CA TYR A 109 20.39 -71.75 -0.78
C TYR A 109 20.74 -71.99 0.69
N ASN A 110 20.96 -73.24 1.08
CA ASN A 110 21.37 -73.60 2.44
C ASN A 110 22.75 -73.03 2.82
N LEU A 111 23.70 -72.92 1.87
CA LEU A 111 25.02 -72.33 2.09
C LEU A 111 24.94 -70.82 2.36
N MET A 112 23.97 -70.12 1.79
CA MET A 112 23.68 -68.71 2.10
C MET A 112 22.86 -68.58 3.39
N ALA A 113 21.80 -69.36 3.54
CA ALA A 113 20.88 -69.32 4.68
C ALA A 113 21.51 -69.70 6.03
N ASN A 114 22.48 -70.63 6.04
CA ASN A 114 23.09 -71.16 7.26
C ASN A 114 24.34 -70.37 7.72
N THR A 115 24.45 -69.10 7.30
CA THR A 115 25.57 -68.19 7.64
C THR A 115 25.20 -67.15 8.70
N THR A 116 24.11 -67.42 9.42
CA THR A 116 23.53 -66.67 10.54
C THR A 116 24.41 -66.62 11.81
N GLY A 117 25.72 -66.78 11.67
CA GLY A 117 26.73 -66.57 12.71
C GLY A 117 27.13 -65.10 12.83
N HIS A 118 26.21 -64.27 13.33
CA HIS A 118 26.36 -62.90 13.86
C HIS A 118 27.03 -61.76 13.08
N ASP A 119 27.90 -61.99 12.09
CA ASP A 119 28.58 -60.92 11.32
C ASP A 119 28.29 -60.95 9.80
N VAL A 120 27.67 -62.02 9.28
CA VAL A 120 27.71 -62.32 7.83
C VAL A 120 26.35 -62.58 7.19
N GLY A 121 25.35 -63.12 7.91
CA GLY A 121 23.98 -63.21 7.39
C GLY A 121 23.43 -61.85 6.94
N ASP A 122 23.81 -60.79 7.65
CA ASP A 122 23.51 -59.39 7.35
C ASP A 122 24.02 -58.93 5.97
N ALA A 123 25.03 -59.57 5.38
CA ALA A 123 25.55 -59.15 4.08
C ALA A 123 24.51 -59.36 2.97
N VAL A 124 24.03 -60.60 2.80
CA VAL A 124 22.99 -60.93 1.80
C VAL A 124 21.68 -60.21 2.13
N LEU A 125 21.38 -60.02 3.43
CA LEU A 125 20.22 -59.29 3.91
C LEU A 125 20.26 -57.80 3.50
N ASN A 126 21.33 -57.07 3.83
CA ASN A 126 21.53 -55.67 3.47
C ASN A 126 21.65 -55.43 1.95
N ILE A 127 21.92 -56.49 1.18
CA ILE A 127 21.84 -56.49 -0.28
C ILE A 127 20.38 -56.65 -0.73
N THR A 128 19.70 -57.77 -0.46
CA THR A 128 18.38 -58.01 -1.07
C THR A 128 17.25 -57.16 -0.48
N ARG A 129 17.36 -56.71 0.77
CA ARG A 129 16.29 -55.99 1.49
C ARG A 129 16.00 -54.58 0.94
N PRO A 130 16.95 -53.64 0.83
CA PRO A 130 16.65 -52.28 0.35
C PRO A 130 15.96 -52.19 -1.02
N PRO A 131 16.35 -52.91 -2.09
CA PRO A 131 15.66 -52.81 -3.39
C PRO A 131 14.25 -53.38 -3.36
N ILE A 132 14.00 -54.44 -2.58
CA ILE A 132 12.65 -55.03 -2.45
C ILE A 132 11.74 -54.07 -1.66
N GLU A 133 12.21 -53.53 -0.54
CA GLU A 133 11.45 -52.57 0.27
C GLU A 133 11.17 -51.26 -0.48
N LEU A 134 12.19 -50.67 -1.11
CA LEU A 134 12.13 -49.35 -1.76
C LEU A 134 11.32 -49.34 -3.06
N TYR A 135 11.26 -50.46 -3.79
CA TYR A 135 10.62 -50.53 -5.11
C TYR A 135 9.40 -51.46 -5.15
N CYS A 136 9.52 -52.71 -4.68
CA CYS A 136 8.40 -53.65 -4.73
C CYS A 136 7.37 -53.37 -3.62
N GLY A 137 7.83 -53.14 -2.39
CA GLY A 137 6.96 -52.76 -1.26
C GLY A 137 6.24 -51.43 -1.47
N SER A 138 6.89 -50.45 -2.11
CA SER A 138 6.26 -49.17 -2.43
C SER A 138 5.20 -49.28 -3.53
N GLN A 139 5.37 -50.18 -4.51
CA GLN A 139 4.37 -50.43 -5.55
C GLN A 139 3.14 -51.19 -5.01
N GLU A 140 3.33 -52.15 -4.08
CA GLU A 140 2.20 -52.73 -3.33
C GLU A 140 1.43 -51.62 -2.58
N LEU A 141 2.13 -50.75 -1.84
CA LEU A 141 1.51 -49.68 -1.06
C LEU A 141 0.85 -48.60 -1.94
N LEU A 142 1.37 -48.33 -3.13
CA LEU A 142 0.80 -47.38 -4.10
C LEU A 142 -0.49 -47.88 -4.76
N ALA A 143 -0.64 -49.21 -4.88
CA ALA A 143 -1.85 -49.84 -5.39
C ALA A 143 -3.02 -49.81 -4.38
N GLU A 144 -2.71 -49.87 -3.07
CA GLU A 144 -3.72 -49.86 -2.01
C GLU A 144 -3.97 -48.47 -1.38
N VAL A 145 -2.96 -47.60 -1.34
CA VAL A 145 -3.03 -46.27 -0.69
C VAL A 145 -2.55 -45.16 -1.62
N GLN A 146 -3.48 -44.29 -1.99
CA GLN A 146 -3.23 -43.04 -2.72
C GLN A 146 -3.59 -41.86 -1.82
N LEU A 147 -2.72 -40.85 -1.78
CA LEU A 147 -3.00 -39.61 -1.06
C LEU A 147 -3.99 -38.74 -1.86
N PRO A 148 -4.80 -37.88 -1.22
CA PRO A 148 -5.64 -36.90 -1.93
C PRO A 148 -4.78 -35.97 -2.79
N PRO A 149 -5.30 -35.43 -3.91
CA PRO A 149 -4.57 -34.50 -4.77
C PRO A 149 -4.10 -33.25 -4.00
N VAL A 150 -3.10 -32.55 -4.54
CA VAL A 150 -2.67 -31.25 -4.01
C VAL A 150 -3.82 -30.25 -4.11
N GLU A 151 -4.14 -29.55 -3.02
CA GLU A 151 -5.16 -28.49 -3.01
C GLU A 151 -4.67 -27.32 -3.87
N THR A 152 -5.45 -26.97 -4.90
CA THR A 152 -5.14 -25.88 -5.83
C THR A 152 -5.86 -24.57 -5.51
N ASP A 153 -6.64 -24.55 -4.43
CA ASP A 153 -7.30 -23.36 -3.91
C ASP A 153 -6.33 -22.60 -2.98
N CYS A 154 -5.81 -21.47 -3.48
CA CYS A 154 -4.85 -20.64 -2.76
C CYS A 154 -5.31 -20.22 -1.37
N GLU A 155 -6.61 -19.95 -1.16
CA GLU A 155 -7.11 -19.48 0.14
C GLU A 155 -7.03 -20.61 1.19
N LYS A 156 -7.35 -21.85 0.79
CA LYS A 156 -7.20 -23.02 1.66
C LYS A 156 -5.74 -23.47 1.81
N SER A 157 -4.93 -23.38 0.75
CA SER A 157 -3.52 -23.78 0.82
C SER A 157 -2.72 -22.85 1.74
N LEU A 158 -2.97 -21.53 1.69
CA LEU A 158 -2.37 -20.57 2.62
C LEU A 158 -2.81 -20.75 4.09
N GLN A 159 -3.99 -21.31 4.35
CA GLN A 159 -4.43 -21.66 5.72
C GLN A 159 -3.71 -22.89 6.30
N ASN A 160 -3.16 -23.76 5.44
CA ASN A 160 -2.50 -25.01 5.85
C ASN A 160 -0.97 -24.94 5.79
N TRP A 161 -0.41 -23.87 5.20
CA TRP A 161 1.03 -23.65 5.08
C TRP A 161 1.57 -22.65 6.10
N TYR A 162 2.84 -22.83 6.48
CA TYR A 162 3.60 -21.86 7.25
C TYR A 162 3.96 -20.61 6.42
N PHE A 163 4.43 -19.56 7.08
CA PHE A 163 4.88 -18.32 6.44
C PHE A 163 6.01 -18.56 5.41
N PRO A 164 6.19 -17.67 4.41
CA PRO A 164 7.32 -17.75 3.48
C PRO A 164 8.67 -17.80 4.20
N GLY A 165 9.60 -18.63 3.71
CA GLY A 165 10.89 -18.92 4.35
C GLY A 165 10.89 -20.14 5.29
N TYR A 166 9.76 -20.84 5.43
CA TYR A 166 9.62 -22.10 6.20
C TYR A 166 9.19 -23.30 5.34
N GLU A 167 9.38 -23.27 4.03
CA GLU A 167 8.89 -24.26 3.07
C GLU A 167 9.40 -25.70 3.32
N SER A 168 10.57 -25.85 3.94
CA SER A 168 11.08 -27.15 4.41
C SER A 168 10.31 -27.71 5.62
N VAL A 169 9.67 -26.85 6.41
CA VAL A 169 8.77 -27.25 7.51
C VAL A 169 7.41 -27.67 6.96
N ASP A 170 6.94 -27.05 5.87
CA ASP A 170 5.74 -27.50 5.15
C ASP A 170 5.94 -28.89 4.52
N GLU A 171 7.10 -29.13 3.90
CA GLU A 171 7.47 -30.45 3.38
C GLU A 171 7.47 -31.51 4.51
N VAL A 172 8.12 -31.22 5.64
CA VAL A 172 8.14 -32.10 6.82
C VAL A 172 6.74 -32.31 7.40
N ALA A 173 5.88 -31.29 7.44
CA ALA A 173 4.49 -31.41 7.90
C ALA A 173 3.65 -32.27 6.94
N ALA A 174 3.86 -32.16 5.62
CA ALA A 174 3.22 -33.01 4.62
C ALA A 174 3.68 -34.48 4.75
N ILE A 175 4.97 -34.73 5.00
CA ILE A 175 5.53 -36.06 5.26
C ILE A 175 4.91 -36.67 6.53
N MET A 176 4.86 -35.92 7.64
CA MET A 176 4.24 -36.38 8.90
C MET A 176 2.75 -36.66 8.71
N THR A 177 2.03 -35.81 7.98
CA THR A 177 0.61 -36.00 7.67
C THR A 177 0.39 -37.25 6.84
N ALA A 178 1.17 -37.45 5.78
CA ALA A 178 1.12 -38.64 4.94
C ALA A 178 1.39 -39.93 5.74
N SER A 179 2.42 -39.92 6.60
CA SER A 179 2.71 -41.03 7.53
C SER A 179 1.54 -41.34 8.47
N SER A 180 0.94 -40.31 9.07
CA SER A 180 -0.23 -40.46 9.97
C SER A 180 -1.51 -40.92 9.25
N SER A 181 -1.61 -40.70 7.94
CA SER A 181 -2.76 -41.09 7.12
C SER A 181 -2.76 -42.56 6.68
N LEU A 182 -1.65 -43.28 6.87
CA LEU A 182 -1.56 -44.69 6.55
C LEU A 182 -2.56 -45.51 7.39
N PRO A 183 -3.27 -46.50 6.79
CA PRO A 183 -4.01 -47.50 7.55
C PRO A 183 -3.12 -48.22 8.56
N THR A 184 -3.66 -48.59 9.73
CA THR A 184 -2.89 -49.17 10.85
C THR A 184 -2.11 -50.44 10.50
N GLN A 185 -2.50 -51.16 9.45
CA GLN A 185 -1.77 -52.32 8.92
C GLN A 185 -0.39 -51.98 8.32
N TYR A 186 -0.15 -50.70 7.98
CA TYR A 186 1.13 -50.22 7.42
C TYR A 186 1.93 -49.34 8.39
N HIS A 187 1.53 -49.20 9.67
CA HIS A 187 2.31 -48.42 10.65
C HIS A 187 3.69 -49.02 10.97
N ASN A 188 3.93 -50.28 10.57
CA ASN A 188 5.19 -51.01 10.74
C ASN A 188 5.93 -51.29 9.42
N ILE A 189 5.69 -50.52 8.33
CA ILE A 189 6.51 -50.62 7.11
C ILE A 189 7.92 -50.09 7.34
N SER A 190 8.88 -50.49 6.50
CA SER A 190 10.22 -49.91 6.57
C SER A 190 10.24 -48.46 6.06
N ILE A 191 11.23 -47.70 6.51
CA ILE A 191 11.43 -46.32 6.08
C ILE A 191 11.72 -46.23 4.57
N GLN A 192 12.39 -47.24 3.99
CA GLN A 192 12.60 -47.39 2.55
C GLN A 192 11.28 -47.54 1.80
N THR A 193 10.38 -48.42 2.25
CA THR A 193 9.04 -48.58 1.65
C THR A 193 8.22 -47.29 1.74
N PHE A 194 8.24 -46.61 2.88
CA PHE A 194 7.55 -45.34 3.05
C PHE A 194 8.04 -44.25 2.09
N TRP A 195 9.35 -44.03 1.98
CA TRP A 195 9.92 -43.02 1.08
C TRP A 195 9.73 -43.36 -0.40
N GLY A 196 9.90 -44.63 -0.79
CA GLY A 196 9.62 -45.06 -2.16
C GLY A 196 8.16 -44.80 -2.57
N TRP A 197 7.22 -45.04 -1.66
CA TRP A 197 5.81 -44.73 -1.85
C TRP A 197 5.56 -43.22 -1.89
N TYR A 198 6.03 -42.46 -0.90
CA TYR A 198 5.79 -41.01 -0.81
C TYR A 198 6.31 -40.27 -2.05
N ASN A 199 7.53 -40.57 -2.49
CA ASN A 199 8.15 -39.94 -3.66
C ASN A 199 7.42 -40.31 -4.98
N SER A 200 6.80 -41.49 -5.06
CA SER A 200 6.00 -41.90 -6.22
C SER A 200 4.70 -41.10 -6.41
N GLN A 201 4.20 -40.44 -5.35
CA GLN A 201 2.95 -39.66 -5.36
C GLN A 201 3.09 -38.27 -6.02
N LYS A 202 4.29 -37.88 -6.48
CA LYS A 202 4.59 -36.57 -7.11
C LYS A 202 4.12 -35.36 -6.28
N ARG A 203 4.60 -35.28 -5.03
CA ARG A 203 4.45 -34.07 -4.22
C ARG A 203 5.39 -32.96 -4.73
N PRO A 204 5.01 -31.68 -4.61
CA PRO A 204 5.89 -30.57 -4.94
C PRO A 204 7.08 -30.52 -3.98
N SER A 205 8.24 -30.15 -4.51
CA SER A 205 9.47 -29.88 -3.78
C SER A 205 9.41 -28.53 -3.03
N VAL A 206 10.38 -28.30 -2.13
CA VAL A 206 10.51 -27.04 -1.36
C VAL A 206 10.49 -25.80 -2.25
N GLU A 207 11.12 -25.86 -3.43
CA GLU A 207 11.22 -24.75 -4.38
C GLU A 207 9.89 -24.53 -5.15
N GLU A 208 9.21 -25.61 -5.55
CA GLU A 208 7.85 -25.53 -6.14
C GLU A 208 6.81 -25.03 -5.11
N ILE A 209 6.94 -25.40 -3.84
CA ILE A 209 6.12 -24.86 -2.74
C ILE A 209 6.36 -23.35 -2.57
N HIS A 210 7.61 -22.89 -2.68
CA HIS A 210 7.94 -21.47 -2.57
C HIS A 210 7.33 -20.64 -3.72
N GLU A 211 7.44 -21.11 -4.96
CA GLU A 211 6.80 -20.46 -6.12
C GLU A 211 5.27 -20.43 -5.97
N GLN A 212 4.65 -21.56 -5.64
CA GLN A 212 3.18 -21.65 -5.49
C GLN A 212 2.66 -20.77 -4.35
N LYS A 213 3.39 -20.66 -3.22
CA LYS A 213 3.08 -19.69 -2.15
C LYS A 213 3.13 -18.26 -2.67
N MET A 214 4.17 -17.88 -3.40
CA MET A 214 4.35 -16.52 -3.90
C MET A 214 3.22 -16.12 -4.86
N GLU A 215 2.80 -17.00 -5.77
CA GLU A 215 1.64 -16.77 -6.64
C GLU A 215 0.34 -16.62 -5.83
N CYS A 216 0.11 -17.51 -4.85
CA CYS A 216 -1.09 -17.43 -4.01
C CYS A 216 -1.16 -16.16 -3.16
N PHE A 217 -0.03 -15.70 -2.60
CA PHE A 217 0.03 -14.41 -1.89
C PHE A 217 -0.27 -13.22 -2.82
N GLN A 218 0.25 -13.21 -4.05
CA GLN A 218 -0.07 -12.17 -5.04
C GLN A 218 -1.57 -12.17 -5.40
N SER A 219 -2.17 -13.34 -5.54
CA SER A 219 -3.62 -13.51 -5.80
C SER A 219 -4.48 -12.93 -4.67
N VAL A 220 -4.15 -13.24 -3.41
CA VAL A 220 -4.87 -12.71 -2.22
C VAL A 220 -4.66 -11.21 -2.05
N CYS A 221 -3.46 -10.67 -2.31
CA CYS A 221 -3.24 -9.22 -2.28
C CYS A 221 -4.07 -8.48 -3.35
N ALA A 222 -4.26 -9.11 -4.52
CA ALA A 222 -5.11 -8.57 -5.59
C ALA A 222 -6.61 -8.63 -5.24
N SER A 223 -7.09 -9.71 -4.60
CA SER A 223 -8.51 -9.83 -4.21
C SER A 223 -8.90 -8.91 -3.05
N LEU A 224 -7.99 -8.67 -2.10
CA LEU A 224 -8.17 -7.72 -0.99
C LEU A 224 -8.09 -6.25 -1.40
N ASN A 225 -7.78 -5.95 -2.68
CA ASN A 225 -7.61 -4.60 -3.22
C ASN A 225 -6.57 -3.75 -2.45
N SER A 226 -5.65 -4.42 -1.74
CA SER A 226 -4.68 -3.81 -0.83
C SER A 226 -3.30 -3.77 -1.49
N SER A 227 -3.14 -2.85 -2.44
CA SER A 227 -1.82 -2.48 -2.92
C SER A 227 -1.10 -1.65 -1.85
N GLY A 228 -0.07 -2.22 -1.22
CA GLY A 228 0.82 -1.48 -0.31
C GLY A 228 1.40 -0.27 -1.04
N ASN A 229 0.99 0.93 -0.66
CA ASN A 229 0.87 2.02 -1.63
C ASN A 229 2.20 2.76 -1.93
N PRO A 230 2.74 2.70 -3.17
CA PRO A 230 3.94 3.45 -3.56
C PRO A 230 3.69 4.95 -3.82
N ASP A 231 2.43 5.38 -3.92
CA ASP A 231 2.05 6.71 -4.40
C ASP A 231 2.48 7.84 -3.47
N VAL A 232 2.81 7.61 -2.20
CA VAL A 232 3.32 8.68 -1.32
C VAL A 232 4.63 9.25 -1.87
N ALA A 233 5.50 8.41 -2.42
CA ALA A 233 6.72 8.84 -3.12
C ALA A 233 6.40 9.36 -4.54
N GLY A 234 5.46 8.71 -5.24
CA GLY A 234 5.04 9.09 -6.60
C GLY A 234 4.41 10.49 -6.68
N ILE A 235 3.45 10.78 -5.81
CA ILE A 235 2.77 12.08 -5.68
C ILE A 235 3.75 13.15 -5.22
N GLY A 236 4.67 12.84 -4.30
CA GLY A 236 5.74 13.74 -3.88
C GLY A 236 6.64 14.19 -5.03
N MET A 237 7.05 13.25 -5.90
CA MET A 237 7.76 13.57 -7.15
C MET A 237 6.89 14.35 -8.13
N PHE A 238 5.63 13.95 -8.35
CA PHE A 238 4.72 14.63 -9.30
C PHE A 238 4.49 16.09 -8.93
N ILE A 239 4.24 16.40 -7.66
CA ILE A 239 4.08 17.77 -7.16
C ILE A 239 5.38 18.56 -7.35
N SER A 240 6.54 17.93 -7.11
CA SER A 240 7.85 18.56 -7.30
C SER A 240 8.09 18.96 -8.77
N TYR A 241 7.82 18.06 -9.72
CA TYR A 241 7.97 18.35 -11.16
C TYR A 241 6.99 19.42 -11.66
N ILE A 242 5.77 19.47 -11.12
CA ILE A 242 4.80 20.54 -11.43
C ILE A 242 5.33 21.90 -10.95
N ILE A 243 5.86 21.97 -9.72
CA ILE A 243 6.45 23.20 -9.16
C ILE A 243 7.68 23.64 -9.98
N GLU A 244 8.56 22.72 -10.34
CA GLU A 244 9.76 22.99 -11.14
C GLU A 244 9.43 23.51 -12.55
N ALA A 245 8.39 22.95 -13.20
CA ALA A 245 7.87 23.44 -14.47
C ALA A 245 7.25 24.85 -14.37
N MET A 246 6.52 25.14 -13.29
CA MET A 246 5.95 26.47 -13.02
C MET A 246 7.06 27.52 -12.79
N LEU A 247 8.07 27.20 -11.97
CA LEU A 247 9.23 28.07 -11.72
C LEU A 247 10.03 28.34 -13.00
N SER A 248 10.28 27.29 -13.79
CA SER A 248 10.95 27.41 -15.10
C SER A 248 10.18 28.32 -16.06
N THR A 249 8.85 28.19 -16.09
CA THR A 249 7.98 29.05 -16.92
C THR A 249 8.04 30.51 -16.48
N LEU A 250 8.02 30.79 -15.17
CA LEU A 250 8.16 32.14 -14.64
C LEU A 250 9.53 32.75 -14.98
N PHE A 251 10.62 31.99 -14.84
CA PHE A 251 11.97 32.44 -15.16
C PHE A 251 12.16 32.76 -16.66
N ILE A 252 11.54 31.96 -17.55
CA ILE A 252 11.50 32.23 -18.99
C ILE A 252 10.70 33.51 -19.29
N LEU A 253 9.55 33.71 -18.64
CA LEU A 253 8.73 34.91 -18.81
C LEU A 253 9.43 36.18 -18.31
N GLU A 254 10.10 36.13 -17.15
CA GLU A 254 10.90 37.23 -16.63
C GLU A 254 12.09 37.55 -17.53
N THR A 255 12.80 36.52 -18.00
CA THR A 255 13.92 36.69 -18.96
C THR A 255 13.44 37.30 -20.28
N CYS A 256 12.27 36.89 -20.78
CA CYS A 256 11.65 37.48 -21.98
C CYS A 256 11.23 38.94 -21.74
N TRP A 257 10.64 39.24 -20.58
CA TRP A 257 10.20 40.59 -20.19
C TRP A 257 11.38 41.55 -20.03
N HIS A 258 12.46 41.10 -19.38
CA HIS A 258 13.72 41.84 -19.26
C HIS A 258 14.33 42.15 -20.64
N ASN A 259 14.37 41.15 -21.54
CA ASN A 259 14.84 41.35 -22.92
C ASN A 259 13.90 42.23 -23.77
N TYR A 260 12.60 42.27 -23.47
CA TYR A 260 11.65 43.18 -24.11
C TYR A 260 11.86 44.63 -23.65
N GLN A 261 11.96 44.87 -22.34
CA GLN A 261 12.17 46.22 -21.79
C GLN A 261 13.53 46.82 -22.18
N ASN A 262 14.59 46.00 -22.26
CA ASN A 262 15.94 46.48 -22.59
C ASN A 262 16.24 46.58 -24.10
N ARG A 263 15.23 46.43 -24.98
CA ARG A 263 15.36 46.77 -26.41
C ARG A 263 15.34 48.29 -26.63
N LYS A 264 16.51 48.88 -26.82
CA LYS A 264 16.59 50.14 -27.59
C LYS A 264 16.21 49.85 -29.05
N PRO A 265 15.32 50.64 -29.69
CA PRO A 265 15.02 50.47 -31.10
C PRO A 265 16.27 50.82 -31.94
N PRO A 266 16.61 50.03 -32.98
CA PRO A 266 17.65 50.42 -33.93
C PRO A 266 17.19 51.65 -34.73
N LEU A 267 18.09 52.60 -34.97
CA LEU A 267 17.86 53.64 -35.97
C LEU A 267 17.90 53.04 -37.38
N GLU A 268 17.31 53.76 -38.32
CA GLU A 268 17.20 53.38 -39.74
C GLU A 268 18.56 53.09 -40.37
N THR A 269 18.76 51.90 -40.96
CA THR A 269 19.57 51.70 -42.19
C THR A 269 19.48 50.26 -42.72
N GLY A 270 19.27 50.12 -44.03
CA GLY A 270 19.60 48.90 -44.79
C GLY A 270 18.50 47.83 -44.93
N LEU A 271 18.02 47.60 -46.16
CA LEU A 271 17.04 46.55 -46.50
C LEU A 271 17.49 45.11 -46.17
N LEU A 272 18.80 44.86 -45.97
CA LEU A 272 19.34 43.53 -45.69
C LEU A 272 19.10 43.04 -44.24
N ALA A 273 18.68 43.93 -43.33
CA ALA A 273 18.37 43.54 -41.95
C ALA A 273 17.03 42.81 -41.82
N GLU A 274 16.06 43.05 -42.71
CA GLU A 274 14.69 42.57 -42.52
C GLU A 274 14.56 41.06 -42.80
N ASP A 275 15.19 40.55 -43.86
CA ASP A 275 15.11 39.12 -44.20
C ASP A 275 15.91 38.24 -43.22
N LEU A 276 17.04 38.71 -42.69
CA LEU A 276 17.77 37.98 -41.66
C LEU A 276 16.95 37.90 -40.35
N ALA A 277 16.32 39.01 -39.95
CA ALA A 277 15.44 39.05 -38.78
C ALA A 277 14.17 38.20 -38.97
N ARG A 278 13.58 38.18 -40.17
CA ARG A 278 12.46 37.28 -40.52
C ARG A 278 12.90 35.82 -40.49
N GLY A 279 14.12 35.50 -40.96
CA GLY A 279 14.71 34.16 -40.88
C GLY A 279 14.82 33.66 -39.44
N THR A 280 15.43 34.45 -38.55
CA THR A 280 15.50 34.09 -37.12
C THR A 280 14.10 33.98 -36.50
N PHE A 281 13.21 34.94 -36.76
CA PHE A 281 11.85 34.93 -36.22
C PHE A 281 11.03 33.72 -36.70
N TYR A 282 11.22 33.26 -37.94
CA TYR A 282 10.56 32.06 -38.46
C TYR A 282 11.08 30.80 -37.77
N VAL A 283 12.39 30.68 -37.55
CA VAL A 283 13.00 29.55 -36.82
C VAL A 283 12.55 29.54 -35.36
N THR A 284 12.61 30.66 -34.65
CA THR A 284 12.15 30.75 -33.25
C THR A 284 10.64 30.51 -33.13
N ARG A 285 9.83 31.04 -34.06
CA ARG A 285 8.38 30.77 -34.10
C ARG A 285 8.08 29.30 -34.39
N LYS A 286 8.86 28.65 -35.25
CA LYS A 286 8.70 27.21 -35.53
C LYS A 286 9.07 26.39 -34.30
N ALA A 287 10.23 26.61 -33.67
CA ALA A 287 10.61 25.95 -32.43
C ALA A 287 9.58 26.18 -31.30
N PHE A 288 9.01 27.38 -31.20
CA PHE A 288 7.93 27.69 -30.25
C PHE A 288 6.64 26.89 -30.54
N LEU A 289 6.26 26.74 -31.82
CA LEU A 289 5.09 25.93 -32.21
C LEU A 289 5.34 24.43 -32.00
N ASP A 290 6.50 23.92 -32.42
CA ASP A 290 6.86 22.51 -32.30
C ASP A 290 6.96 22.10 -30.82
N ASN A 291 7.64 22.89 -29.98
CA ASN A 291 7.69 22.67 -28.52
C ASN A 291 6.31 22.87 -27.86
N GLY A 292 5.51 23.82 -28.32
CA GLY A 292 4.13 24.02 -27.85
C GLY A 292 3.22 22.83 -28.16
N VAL A 293 3.40 22.19 -29.31
CA VAL A 293 2.68 20.95 -29.67
C VAL A 293 3.14 19.78 -28.80
N VAL A 294 4.45 19.63 -28.55
CA VAL A 294 4.96 18.61 -27.61
C VAL A 294 4.41 18.82 -26.20
N PHE A 295 4.37 20.07 -25.71
CA PHE A 295 3.79 20.39 -24.40
C PHE A 295 2.28 20.06 -24.33
N VAL A 296 1.50 20.44 -25.34
CA VAL A 296 0.07 20.10 -25.41
C VAL A 296 -0.16 18.58 -25.50
N LEU A 297 0.68 17.84 -26.25
CA LEU A 297 0.62 16.39 -26.29
C LEU A 297 0.97 15.76 -24.94
N SER A 298 1.99 16.25 -24.23
CA SER A 298 2.31 15.77 -22.87
C SER A 298 1.19 16.04 -21.87
N LEU A 299 0.51 17.18 -21.98
CA LEU A 299 -0.66 17.51 -21.16
C LEU A 299 -1.86 16.60 -21.48
N ILE A 300 -2.07 16.26 -22.75
CA ILE A 300 -3.12 15.31 -23.19
C ILE A 300 -2.81 13.89 -22.70
N VAL A 301 -1.56 13.43 -22.77
CA VAL A 301 -1.15 12.11 -22.24
C VAL A 301 -1.33 12.06 -20.73
N ALA A 302 -0.96 13.11 -19.99
CA ALA A 302 -1.20 13.20 -18.55
C ALA A 302 -2.71 13.19 -18.21
N LEU A 303 -3.54 13.91 -18.96
CA LEU A 303 -5.00 13.92 -18.78
C LEU A 303 -5.67 12.58 -19.15
N LEU A 304 -5.09 11.83 -20.10
CA LEU A 304 -5.54 10.48 -20.43
C LEU A 304 -5.15 9.47 -19.34
N ALA A 305 -3.95 9.58 -18.77
CA ALA A 305 -3.50 8.75 -17.65
C ALA A 305 -4.38 8.97 -16.40
N VAL A 306 -4.77 10.22 -16.11
CA VAL A 306 -5.77 10.56 -15.06
C VAL A 306 -7.16 9.96 -15.33
N GLY A 307 -7.45 9.57 -16.57
CA GLY A 307 -8.72 8.92 -16.97
C GLY A 307 -8.69 7.39 -17.01
N SER A 308 -7.52 6.74 -16.91
CA SER A 308 -7.36 5.29 -17.02
C SER A 308 -6.98 4.66 -15.68
N HIS A 309 -7.97 4.12 -14.97
CA HIS A 309 -7.82 3.74 -13.57
C HIS A 309 -7.07 2.42 -13.31
N GLU A 310 -6.73 1.65 -14.35
CA GLU A 310 -6.16 0.30 -14.24
C GLU A 310 -5.05 0.04 -15.30
N THR A 311 -3.81 -0.17 -14.84
CA THR A 311 -2.80 -1.17 -15.30
C THR A 311 -1.35 -0.69 -15.08
N ILE A 312 -0.57 -1.49 -14.34
CA ILE A 312 0.82 -1.16 -13.93
C ILE A 312 1.79 -1.02 -15.11
N VAL A 313 1.54 -1.73 -16.22
CA VAL A 313 2.40 -1.77 -17.42
C VAL A 313 2.63 -0.37 -18.03
N TYR A 314 1.68 0.56 -17.90
CA TYR A 314 1.81 1.91 -18.44
C TYR A 314 2.85 2.78 -17.72
N ASN A 315 3.10 2.55 -16.43
CA ASN A 315 3.97 3.41 -15.62
C ASN A 315 5.43 3.37 -16.11
N GLY A 316 5.95 2.20 -16.49
CA GLY A 316 7.32 2.09 -17.02
C GLY A 316 7.51 2.88 -18.32
N LEU A 317 6.59 2.71 -19.27
CA LEU A 317 6.66 3.36 -20.58
C LEU A 317 6.47 4.88 -20.49
N ILE A 318 5.51 5.34 -19.68
CA ILE A 318 5.26 6.78 -19.49
C ILE A 318 6.41 7.43 -18.71
N THR A 319 7.01 6.77 -17.72
CA THR A 319 8.17 7.32 -16.99
C THR A 319 9.38 7.49 -17.90
N GLN A 320 9.67 6.53 -18.78
CA GLN A 320 10.76 6.68 -19.77
C GLN A 320 10.46 7.81 -20.77
N LEU A 321 9.23 7.92 -21.29
CA LEU A 321 8.84 9.03 -22.16
C LEU A 321 8.95 10.39 -21.47
N ALA A 322 8.50 10.50 -20.21
CA ALA A 322 8.61 11.71 -19.41
C ALA A 322 10.07 12.14 -19.19
N CYS A 323 10.94 11.19 -18.82
CA CYS A 323 12.39 11.44 -18.70
C CYS A 323 13.01 11.88 -20.04
N TYR A 324 12.61 11.27 -21.16
CA TYR A 324 13.09 11.62 -22.50
C TYR A 324 12.70 13.05 -22.90
N PHE A 325 11.44 13.45 -22.64
CA PHE A 325 10.99 14.83 -22.90
C PHE A 325 11.59 15.86 -21.92
N ALA A 326 11.79 15.51 -20.65
CA ALA A 326 12.47 16.38 -19.68
C ALA A 326 13.93 16.62 -20.07
N ALA A 327 14.68 15.56 -20.41
CA ALA A 327 16.04 15.67 -20.94
C ALA A 327 16.08 16.51 -22.22
N SER A 328 15.14 16.29 -23.15
CA SER A 328 15.01 17.09 -24.38
C SER A 328 14.79 18.58 -24.10
N ALA A 329 13.97 18.92 -23.09
CA ALA A 329 13.73 20.30 -22.67
C ALA A 329 14.97 20.95 -22.05
N VAL A 330 15.71 20.23 -21.19
CA VAL A 330 16.98 20.71 -20.61
C VAL A 330 18.03 20.94 -21.69
N ILE A 331 18.16 20.03 -22.66
CA ILE A 331 19.05 20.18 -23.82
C ILE A 331 18.63 21.38 -24.68
N ALA A 332 17.34 21.59 -24.91
CA ALA A 332 16.83 22.76 -25.64
C ALA A 332 17.12 24.09 -24.92
N VAL A 333 17.08 24.12 -23.58
CA VAL A 333 17.48 25.29 -22.77
C VAL A 333 18.99 25.51 -22.82
N ALA A 334 19.80 24.44 -22.77
CA ALA A 334 21.26 24.52 -22.91
C ALA A 334 21.71 25.00 -24.31
N ALA A 335 20.90 24.74 -25.35
CA ALA A 335 21.15 25.17 -26.72
C ALA A 335 20.85 26.66 -27.00
N VAL A 336 20.32 27.43 -26.04
CA VAL A 336 20.03 28.86 -26.21
C VAL A 336 21.34 29.68 -26.12
N PRO A 337 21.77 30.38 -27.19
CA PRO A 337 23.07 31.05 -27.19
C PRO A 337 23.16 32.18 -26.16
N ARG A 338 24.04 32.04 -25.16
CA ARG A 338 24.44 33.14 -24.28
C ARG A 338 25.34 34.12 -25.03
N ARG A 339 25.17 35.40 -24.75
CA ARG A 339 25.72 36.49 -25.57
C ARG A 339 27.19 36.78 -25.24
N GLY A 340 28.12 36.15 -25.97
CA GLY A 340 29.52 36.60 -26.01
C GLY A 340 30.61 35.53 -26.05
N GLU A 341 30.28 34.24 -26.14
CA GLU A 341 31.26 33.14 -26.14
C GLU A 341 31.43 32.54 -27.54
N SER A 342 32.66 32.14 -27.89
CA SER A 342 33.08 31.78 -29.26
C SER A 342 33.62 30.35 -29.32
N ASP A 343 33.24 29.63 -30.37
CA ASP A 343 33.79 28.36 -30.86
C ASP A 343 34.55 27.46 -29.86
N SER A 344 33.85 26.48 -29.28
CA SER A 344 34.45 25.30 -28.66
C SER A 344 33.78 24.03 -29.18
N GLY A 345 34.48 23.30 -30.04
CA GLY A 345 33.94 22.13 -30.76
C GLY A 345 33.72 20.87 -29.91
N THR A 346 34.03 20.91 -28.60
CA THR A 346 34.05 19.73 -27.72
C THR A 346 32.68 19.06 -27.57
N LEU A 347 31.59 19.84 -27.62
CA LEU A 347 30.23 19.32 -27.42
C LEU A 347 29.77 18.37 -28.53
N TRP A 348 30.22 18.57 -29.77
CA TRP A 348 29.86 17.74 -30.92
C TRP A 348 30.49 16.35 -30.89
N VAL A 349 31.65 16.19 -30.22
CA VAL A 349 32.31 14.89 -30.07
C VAL A 349 31.51 13.98 -29.13
N VAL A 350 30.97 14.54 -28.04
CA VAL A 350 30.16 13.81 -27.06
C VAL A 350 28.84 13.31 -27.68
N LEU A 351 28.22 14.10 -28.56
CA LEU A 351 27.01 13.72 -29.28
C LEU A 351 27.22 12.49 -30.18
N MET A 352 28.29 12.45 -30.97
CA MET A 352 28.58 11.29 -31.85
C MET A 352 28.92 10.00 -31.10
N THR A 353 29.47 10.10 -29.88
CA THR A 353 29.73 8.91 -29.05
C THR A 353 28.48 8.27 -28.44
N LEU A 354 27.36 9.00 -28.35
CA LEU A 354 26.13 8.49 -27.74
C LEU A 354 25.17 7.81 -28.74
N GLU A 355 25.14 8.23 -30.02
CA GLU A 355 24.28 7.59 -31.04
C GLU A 355 24.66 6.14 -31.37
N ASN A 356 25.88 5.71 -31.08
CA ASN A 356 26.39 4.37 -31.42
C ASN A 356 26.35 3.37 -30.23
N GLY A 357 25.78 3.76 -29.10
CA GLY A 357 25.89 3.04 -27.82
C GLY A 357 24.85 1.94 -27.55
N VAL A 358 24.24 1.31 -28.56
CA VAL A 358 23.10 0.39 -28.38
C VAL A 358 23.27 -0.96 -29.10
N VAL A 359 24.25 -1.77 -28.67
CA VAL A 359 24.24 -3.24 -28.85
C VAL A 359 24.80 -3.92 -27.60
N MET A 360 23.89 -4.53 -26.81
CA MET A 360 24.05 -5.55 -25.76
C MET A 360 25.38 -5.76 -25.00
N SER A 361 25.27 -5.79 -23.67
CA SER A 361 25.84 -6.89 -22.87
C SER A 361 25.08 -7.07 -21.55
N GLU A 362 24.48 -8.26 -21.37
CA GLU A 362 24.36 -8.91 -20.07
C GLU A 362 24.98 -10.30 -20.22
N THR A 363 26.11 -10.52 -19.54
CA THR A 363 26.61 -11.81 -18.98
C THR A 363 28.06 -11.62 -18.53
N LEU A 364 28.45 -12.27 -17.43
CA LEU A 364 29.79 -12.18 -16.87
C LEU A 364 30.20 -13.61 -16.46
N GLY A 365 31.24 -14.17 -17.09
CA GLY A 365 31.44 -15.63 -17.09
C GLY A 365 32.80 -16.13 -17.60
N ASP A 366 33.89 -15.39 -17.33
CA ASP A 366 35.29 -15.85 -17.38
C ASP A 366 35.90 -16.32 -18.74
N PRO A 367 37.24 -16.53 -18.84
CA PRO A 367 37.98 -16.19 -20.08
C PRO A 367 38.67 -17.35 -20.83
N MET A 368 38.94 -17.16 -22.14
CA MET A 368 40.29 -17.30 -22.75
C MET A 368 40.35 -17.06 -24.29
N ARG A 369 41.52 -16.58 -24.75
CA ARG A 369 42.22 -16.81 -26.05
C ARG A 369 41.66 -16.36 -27.43
N ASP A 370 42.44 -15.43 -28.00
CA ASP A 370 43.14 -15.48 -29.31
C ASP A 370 42.42 -15.45 -30.68
N HIS A 371 42.95 -14.55 -31.55
CA HIS A 371 43.06 -14.60 -33.03
C HIS A 371 41.79 -14.88 -33.90
N SER A 372 41.38 -14.12 -34.91
CA SER A 372 42.03 -13.11 -35.77
C SER A 372 41.14 -12.81 -37.01
N MET A 373 41.31 -11.63 -37.62
CA MET A 373 41.22 -11.34 -39.08
C MET A 373 39.93 -11.54 -39.90
N GLN A 374 39.54 -10.44 -40.59
CA GLN A 374 39.11 -10.34 -42.01
C GLN A 374 37.81 -11.04 -42.47
N SER A 375 37.01 -10.57 -43.45
CA SER A 375 36.72 -9.29 -44.13
C SER A 375 35.92 -9.65 -45.42
N PHE A 376 35.48 -8.65 -46.19
CA PHE A 376 34.97 -8.74 -47.59
C PHE A 376 33.49 -9.10 -47.84
N GLU A 377 33.03 -8.69 -49.03
CA GLU A 377 31.63 -8.54 -49.45
C GLU A 377 31.23 -9.49 -50.62
N MET A 378 29.91 -9.48 -50.95
CA MET A 378 29.36 -9.32 -52.31
C MET A 378 28.86 -10.55 -53.12
N ARG A 379 27.51 -10.61 -53.31
CA ARG A 379 26.75 -11.18 -54.48
C ARG A 379 26.81 -12.72 -54.71
N ASP A 380 25.87 -13.39 -55.41
CA ASP A 380 24.52 -13.03 -55.95
C ASP A 380 23.65 -14.28 -56.23
N THR A 381 22.36 -14.25 -55.85
CA THR A 381 21.22 -14.94 -56.55
C THR A 381 21.18 -16.52 -56.56
N PRO A 382 20.29 -17.25 -57.29
CA PRO A 382 19.10 -17.87 -56.65
C PRO A 382 18.71 -19.31 -57.10
N THR A 383 17.70 -19.95 -56.46
CA THR A 383 16.66 -20.86 -57.07
C THR A 383 15.67 -21.39 -55.99
N GLY A 384 14.66 -22.20 -56.36
CA GLY A 384 13.59 -22.70 -55.46
C GLY A 384 12.94 -24.05 -55.88
N TYR A 385 11.63 -24.22 -55.60
CA TYR A 385 10.80 -25.48 -55.62
C TYR A 385 10.91 -26.33 -54.32
N HIS A 386 9.94 -27.14 -53.87
CA HIS A 386 8.72 -27.73 -54.48
C HIS A 386 7.48 -27.76 -53.50
N SER A 387 6.30 -28.17 -54.01
CA SER A 387 5.06 -28.58 -53.27
C SER A 387 4.72 -30.06 -53.63
N PRO A 388 3.64 -30.78 -53.15
CA PRO A 388 2.20 -30.39 -53.18
C PRO A 388 1.22 -31.06 -52.14
N LEU A 389 -0.12 -30.92 -52.37
CA LEU A 389 -1.29 -31.67 -51.80
C LEU A 389 -1.66 -31.37 -50.32
N GLU A 390 -2.92 -31.50 -49.82
CA GLU A 390 -4.21 -32.00 -50.39
C GLU A 390 -5.45 -31.26 -49.78
N GLN A 391 -6.70 -31.62 -50.14
CA GLN A 391 -7.98 -31.01 -49.69
C GLN A 391 -9.11 -32.08 -49.66
N PRO A 392 -10.16 -32.02 -48.78
CA PRO A 392 -11.51 -31.62 -49.27
C PRO A 392 -12.62 -31.13 -48.26
N HIS A 393 -13.50 -30.23 -48.73
CA HIS A 393 -15.00 -30.20 -48.73
C HIS A 393 -16.00 -30.11 -47.50
N ILE A 394 -16.99 -29.20 -47.67
CA ILE A 394 -18.49 -29.27 -47.47
C ILE A 394 -19.04 -29.25 -46.01
N SER A 395 -20.26 -28.77 -45.64
CA SER A 395 -21.51 -28.26 -46.29
C SER A 395 -21.87 -26.79 -45.87
N ARG A 396 -23.03 -26.09 -46.04
CA ARG A 396 -24.49 -26.27 -46.38
C ARG A 396 -25.42 -26.88 -45.29
N SER A 397 -26.71 -26.52 -45.11
CA SER A 397 -27.65 -25.46 -45.63
C SER A 397 -28.93 -25.40 -44.73
N ASP A 398 -30.14 -24.79 -44.96
CA ASP A 398 -30.86 -24.13 -46.08
C ASP A 398 -32.07 -23.23 -45.60
N ASN A 399 -32.25 -22.01 -46.18
CA ASN A 399 -33.47 -21.32 -46.70
C ASN A 399 -34.88 -21.24 -46.02
N LEU A 400 -35.53 -20.04 -46.09
CA LEU A 400 -36.85 -19.76 -46.76
C LEU A 400 -37.26 -18.26 -46.81
N ASP A 401 -38.25 -17.90 -47.64
CA ASP A 401 -38.66 -16.53 -48.11
C ASP A 401 -40.22 -16.40 -48.09
N SER A 402 -40.99 -15.32 -48.30
CA SER A 402 -40.90 -14.00 -49.02
C SER A 402 -42.10 -13.08 -48.60
N THR A 403 -42.58 -11.95 -49.22
CA THR A 403 -42.34 -11.19 -50.47
C THR A 403 -42.94 -9.73 -50.42
N TYR A 404 -42.62 -8.90 -51.43
CA TYR A 404 -43.42 -7.84 -52.13
C TYR A 404 -43.63 -6.36 -51.67
N ASP A 405 -43.39 -5.49 -52.68
CA ASP A 405 -43.97 -4.17 -53.04
C ASP A 405 -43.51 -2.82 -52.42
N SER A 406 -44.00 -1.70 -52.99
CA SER A 406 -43.13 -0.57 -53.37
C SER A 406 -43.72 0.87 -53.29
N SER A 407 -42.81 1.85 -53.53
CA SER A 407 -43.02 3.23 -54.04
C SER A 407 -42.90 4.46 -53.09
N ASN A 408 -42.17 5.47 -53.62
CA ASN A 408 -42.32 6.94 -53.48
C ASN A 408 -42.52 7.62 -52.10
N LEU A 409 -41.50 8.39 -51.64
CA LEU A 409 -41.54 9.87 -51.71
C LEU A 409 -40.16 10.53 -51.44
N SER A 410 -39.95 11.75 -51.96
CA SER A 410 -38.87 12.66 -51.48
C SER A 410 -39.16 14.14 -51.84
N PRO A 411 -38.75 15.12 -51.00
CA PRO A 411 -38.70 16.53 -51.38
C PRO A 411 -37.29 17.15 -51.21
N GLN A 412 -36.92 18.07 -52.12
CA GLN A 412 -35.63 18.79 -52.09
C GLN A 412 -35.69 20.06 -51.24
N PHE A 413 -34.54 20.51 -50.71
CA PHE A 413 -34.31 21.91 -50.33
C PHE A 413 -33.03 22.46 -50.98
N LYS A 414 -33.16 23.56 -51.74
CA LYS A 414 -32.05 24.22 -52.45
C LYS A 414 -31.55 25.44 -51.67
N ARG A 415 -30.23 25.53 -51.46
CA ARG A 415 -29.56 26.77 -51.03
C ARG A 415 -29.30 27.69 -52.24
N LYS A 416 -29.30 29.01 -52.04
CA LYS A 416 -28.80 30.01 -53.01
C LYS A 416 -27.51 30.69 -52.46
N PRO A 417 -26.50 30.97 -53.29
CA PRO A 417 -25.24 31.59 -52.86
C PRO A 417 -25.29 33.13 -52.81
N VAL A 418 -24.28 33.71 -52.17
CA VAL A 418 -24.05 35.17 -52.06
C VAL A 418 -23.25 35.68 -53.27
N ALA A 419 -23.57 36.87 -53.76
CA ALA A 419 -22.82 37.57 -54.81
C ALA A 419 -21.92 38.69 -54.23
N ARG A 420 -20.77 38.96 -54.87
CA ARG A 420 -19.78 39.97 -54.48
C ARG A 420 -19.64 41.02 -55.59
N LEU A 421 -19.54 42.30 -55.23
CA LEU A 421 -19.40 43.43 -56.15
C LEU A 421 -17.94 43.64 -56.61
N THR A 422 -17.74 44.01 -57.88
CA THR A 422 -16.47 44.56 -58.41
C THR A 422 -16.71 45.61 -59.50
N SER A 423 -16.07 46.78 -59.32
CA SER A 423 -15.59 47.78 -60.31
C SER A 423 -16.31 48.03 -61.66
N PHE A 424 -16.63 49.30 -61.91
CA PHE A 424 -16.75 49.91 -63.25
C PHE A 424 -15.40 50.48 -63.74
N PRO A 425 -15.14 50.52 -65.06
CA PRO A 425 -14.20 51.44 -65.71
C PRO A 425 -14.91 52.69 -66.28
N SER A 426 -14.17 53.59 -66.96
CA SER A 426 -14.50 55.01 -67.17
C SER A 426 -14.71 55.45 -68.63
N SER A 427 -15.22 56.69 -68.81
CA SER A 427 -14.89 57.69 -69.88
C SER A 427 -15.26 57.34 -71.36
N GLU A 428 -15.71 58.24 -72.27
CA GLU A 428 -15.92 59.70 -72.23
C GLU A 428 -17.06 60.19 -73.21
N PRO A 429 -17.12 61.37 -73.89
CA PRO A 429 -18.33 62.22 -73.83
C PRO A 429 -19.17 62.38 -75.13
N GLY A 430 -20.29 63.10 -75.03
CA GLY A 430 -21.12 63.62 -76.13
C GLY A 430 -21.93 64.87 -75.68
N ASP A 431 -22.29 65.75 -76.61
CA ASP A 431 -22.60 67.18 -76.35
C ASP A 431 -24.00 67.64 -76.86
N TYR A 432 -24.36 68.90 -76.55
CA TYR A 432 -25.45 69.77 -77.05
C TYR A 432 -26.87 69.61 -76.45
N GLY A 433 -27.52 70.77 -76.14
CA GLY A 433 -29.00 70.86 -76.14
C GLY A 433 -29.71 71.74 -75.07
N LEU A 434 -29.49 73.06 -75.06
CA LEU A 434 -30.21 74.06 -74.24
C LEU A 434 -31.76 73.90 -74.18
N GLY A 435 -32.37 74.07 -72.99
CA GLY A 435 -33.85 74.09 -72.84
C GLY A 435 -34.40 74.56 -71.47
N VAL A 436 -34.86 75.81 -71.42
CA VAL A 436 -35.60 76.55 -70.35
C VAL A 436 -36.75 75.70 -69.72
N GLU A 437 -37.05 75.69 -68.40
CA GLU A 437 -37.69 76.78 -67.63
C GLU A 437 -37.69 76.61 -66.08
N ASN A 438 -37.91 77.70 -65.34
CA ASN A 438 -38.00 77.75 -63.86
C ASN A 438 -39.39 77.34 -63.30
N ARG A 439 -39.51 76.20 -62.60
CA ARG A 439 -40.75 75.90 -61.82
C ARG A 439 -40.63 74.91 -60.63
N ALA A 440 -39.62 75.04 -59.76
CA ALA A 440 -39.33 74.04 -58.72
C ALA A 440 -39.00 74.54 -57.28
N SER A 441 -39.41 75.74 -56.87
CA SER A 441 -39.21 76.23 -55.49
C SER A 441 -40.26 75.73 -54.48
N SER A 442 -41.54 75.61 -54.89
CA SER A 442 -42.66 75.34 -53.97
C SER A 442 -42.81 73.88 -53.51
N SER A 443 -42.29 72.89 -54.24
CA SER A 443 -42.51 71.47 -53.94
C SER A 443 -41.52 70.88 -52.92
N LYS A 444 -40.36 71.50 -52.73
CA LYS A 444 -39.32 70.95 -51.82
C LYS A 444 -39.71 71.07 -50.34
N GLN A 445 -40.37 72.16 -49.93
CA GLN A 445 -40.83 72.35 -48.55
C GLN A 445 -41.91 71.32 -48.14
N SER A 446 -42.84 70.98 -49.04
CA SER A 446 -43.92 70.03 -48.74
C SER A 446 -43.47 68.56 -48.76
N LEU A 447 -42.43 68.22 -49.54
CA LEU A 447 -41.81 66.90 -49.51
C LEU A 447 -40.93 66.68 -48.28
N LEU A 448 -40.10 67.66 -47.89
CA LEU A 448 -39.27 67.56 -46.68
C LEU A 448 -40.12 67.41 -45.40
N ARG A 449 -41.22 68.18 -45.29
CA ARG A 449 -42.19 68.08 -44.18
C ARG A 449 -43.00 66.76 -44.17
N LYS A 450 -42.97 65.96 -45.24
CA LYS A 450 -43.49 64.58 -45.26
C LYS A 450 -42.41 63.54 -44.99
N ALA A 451 -41.16 63.77 -45.39
CA ALA A 451 -40.04 62.88 -45.08
C ALA A 451 -39.79 62.78 -43.56
N SER A 452 -39.92 63.88 -42.82
CA SER A 452 -39.85 63.90 -41.35
C SER A 452 -40.96 63.13 -40.64
N ALA A 453 -42.05 62.78 -41.34
CA ALA A 453 -43.18 62.00 -40.83
C ALA A 453 -43.16 60.52 -41.24
N ALA A 454 -42.10 60.06 -41.93
CA ALA A 454 -42.02 58.74 -42.56
C ALA A 454 -41.01 57.77 -41.90
N LEU A 455 -40.55 58.04 -40.68
CA LEU A 455 -39.76 57.09 -39.88
C LEU A 455 -40.70 56.09 -39.19
N PRO A 456 -40.45 54.76 -39.27
CA PRO A 456 -41.35 53.76 -38.71
C PRO A 456 -41.34 53.80 -37.18
N GLY A 457 -42.49 54.15 -36.59
CA GLY A 457 -42.65 54.43 -35.15
C GLY A 457 -42.31 53.29 -34.17
N SER A 458 -41.93 52.11 -34.66
CA SER A 458 -41.48 50.99 -33.83
C SER A 458 -40.20 51.32 -33.03
N GLN A 459 -39.23 52.01 -33.64
CA GLN A 459 -37.86 52.12 -33.10
C GLN A 459 -37.66 53.08 -31.90
N TYR A 460 -38.68 53.82 -31.47
CA TYR A 460 -38.56 54.87 -30.44
C TYR A 460 -39.23 54.53 -29.10
N HIS A 461 -39.39 53.24 -28.79
CA HIS A 461 -39.96 52.76 -27.53
C HIS A 461 -38.90 52.12 -26.61
N TRP A 462 -39.03 52.34 -25.30
CA TRP A 462 -38.17 51.81 -24.23
C TRP A 462 -38.31 50.29 -23.94
N ILE A 463 -38.79 49.51 -24.91
CA ILE A 463 -39.20 48.11 -24.67
C ILE A 463 -38.00 47.24 -24.28
N LEU A 464 -36.86 47.40 -24.95
CA LEU A 464 -35.66 46.61 -24.67
C LEU A 464 -35.07 46.93 -23.29
N GLU A 465 -35.06 48.22 -22.91
CA GLU A 465 -34.57 48.68 -21.62
C GLU A 465 -35.48 48.24 -20.48
N ILE A 466 -36.81 48.25 -20.68
CA ILE A 466 -37.78 47.72 -19.72
C ILE A 466 -37.63 46.19 -19.57
N CYS A 467 -37.51 45.44 -20.67
CA CYS A 467 -37.27 44.00 -20.62
C CYS A 467 -35.94 43.65 -19.93
N ALA A 468 -34.88 44.44 -20.16
CA ALA A 468 -33.59 44.25 -19.51
C ALA A 468 -33.66 44.54 -17.99
N VAL A 469 -34.36 45.60 -17.57
CA VAL A 469 -34.63 45.87 -16.15
C VAL A 469 -35.45 44.75 -15.50
N ILE A 470 -36.49 44.25 -16.16
CA ILE A 470 -37.30 43.12 -15.64
C ILE A 470 -36.45 41.85 -15.49
N LEU A 471 -35.63 41.51 -16.50
CA LEU A 471 -34.73 40.35 -16.45
C LEU A 471 -33.68 40.51 -15.33
N SER A 472 -33.17 41.73 -15.12
CA SER A 472 -32.23 42.03 -14.03
C SER A 472 -32.84 41.80 -12.64
N ILE A 473 -34.09 42.24 -12.44
CA ILE A 473 -34.87 42.04 -11.21
C ILE A 473 -35.13 40.55 -10.99
N LEU A 474 -35.58 39.81 -12.01
CA LEU A 474 -35.87 38.38 -11.90
C LEU A 474 -34.61 37.56 -11.56
N ALA A 475 -33.47 37.89 -12.16
CA ALA A 475 -32.20 37.21 -11.89
C ALA A 475 -31.70 37.45 -10.46
N LEU A 476 -31.79 38.67 -9.92
CA LEU A 476 -31.42 38.93 -8.52
C LEU A 476 -32.43 38.36 -7.53
N ALA A 477 -33.73 38.35 -7.87
CA ALA A 477 -34.76 37.71 -7.05
C ALA A 477 -34.54 36.19 -6.94
N ALA A 478 -34.10 35.52 -8.01
CA ALA A 478 -33.72 34.11 -7.98
C ALA A 478 -32.55 33.86 -7.01
N ILE A 479 -31.51 34.70 -7.01
CA ILE A 479 -30.41 34.63 -6.03
C ILE A 479 -30.95 34.82 -4.59
N ALA A 480 -31.78 35.84 -4.36
CA ALA A 480 -32.34 36.14 -3.05
C ALA A 480 -33.27 35.03 -2.50
N ILE A 481 -33.78 34.15 -3.35
CA ILE A 481 -34.56 32.96 -2.97
C ILE A 481 -33.64 31.73 -2.77
N LEU A 482 -32.64 31.52 -3.63
CA LEU A 482 -31.73 30.36 -3.54
C LEU A 482 -30.84 30.40 -2.30
N LEU A 483 -30.32 31.57 -1.91
CA LEU A 483 -29.44 31.73 -0.75
C LEU A 483 -30.06 31.23 0.57
N PRO A 484 -31.26 31.69 1.01
CA PRO A 484 -31.88 31.19 2.25
C PRO A 484 -32.28 29.70 2.17
N LEU A 485 -32.55 29.16 0.98
CA LEU A 485 -32.93 27.75 0.81
C LEU A 485 -31.77 26.76 1.04
N TYR A 486 -30.52 27.20 0.88
CA TYR A 486 -29.32 26.36 0.99
C TYR A 486 -28.33 26.79 2.09
N ASN A 487 -28.57 27.92 2.77
CA ASN A 487 -27.76 28.34 3.92
C ASN A 487 -27.77 27.29 5.05
N ASN A 488 -26.59 27.02 5.62
CA ASN A 488 -26.33 26.02 6.65
C ASN A 488 -26.73 24.58 6.26
N LYS A 489 -26.74 24.24 4.96
CA LYS A 489 -26.90 22.85 4.49
C LYS A 489 -25.58 22.25 3.98
N PRO A 490 -25.41 20.92 4.08
CA PRO A 490 -24.31 20.21 3.43
C PRO A 490 -24.31 20.46 1.92
N LEU A 491 -23.13 20.61 1.32
CA LEU A 491 -22.96 20.77 -0.12
C LEU A 491 -23.53 19.59 -0.93
N SER A 492 -23.54 18.38 -0.35
CA SER A 492 -24.17 17.18 -0.91
C SER A 492 -25.69 17.28 -1.09
N THR A 493 -26.37 18.25 -0.48
CA THR A 493 -27.80 18.51 -0.72
C THR A 493 -28.07 19.21 -2.06
N TRP A 494 -27.02 19.65 -2.77
CA TRP A 494 -27.11 20.28 -4.08
C TRP A 494 -26.90 19.28 -5.22
N SER A 495 -28.00 18.77 -5.78
CA SER A 495 -28.01 17.73 -6.84
C SER A 495 -28.04 18.26 -8.28
N PHE A 496 -27.83 19.56 -8.49
CA PHE A 496 -27.89 20.19 -9.81
C PHE A 496 -26.52 20.16 -10.53
N GLN A 497 -26.54 19.95 -11.85
CA GLN A 497 -25.34 19.71 -12.68
C GLN A 497 -24.27 20.81 -12.64
N TYR A 498 -24.67 22.06 -12.39
CA TYR A 498 -23.75 23.19 -12.21
C TYR A 498 -23.61 23.49 -10.71
N SER A 499 -22.39 23.80 -10.24
CA SER A 499 -22.17 24.11 -8.82
C SER A 499 -23.05 25.28 -8.34
N PHE A 500 -23.36 25.30 -7.05
CA PHE A 500 -24.15 26.38 -6.42
C PHE A 500 -23.57 27.78 -6.73
N ASN A 501 -22.25 27.93 -6.64
CA ASN A 501 -21.54 29.16 -6.99
C ASN A 501 -21.65 29.49 -8.49
N THR A 502 -21.58 28.49 -9.37
CA THR A 502 -21.77 28.68 -10.83
C THR A 502 -23.16 29.22 -11.14
N VAL A 503 -24.22 28.70 -10.51
CA VAL A 503 -25.60 29.18 -10.73
C VAL A 503 -25.79 30.62 -10.23
N VAL A 504 -25.31 30.93 -9.01
CA VAL A 504 -25.37 32.30 -8.47
C VAL A 504 -24.54 33.28 -9.33
N SER A 505 -23.39 32.85 -9.84
CA SER A 505 -22.55 33.64 -10.75
C SER A 505 -23.23 33.92 -12.10
N ILE A 506 -23.90 32.93 -12.71
CA ILE A 506 -24.63 33.10 -13.98
C ILE A 506 -25.81 34.07 -13.81
N LEU A 507 -26.61 33.91 -12.75
CA LEU A 507 -27.69 34.84 -12.41
C LEU A 507 -27.14 36.25 -12.12
N GLY A 508 -25.99 36.33 -11.46
CA GLY A 508 -25.29 37.57 -11.14
C GLY A 508 -24.84 38.34 -12.38
N ALA A 509 -24.08 37.68 -13.26
CA ALA A 509 -23.64 38.26 -14.53
C ALA A 509 -24.83 38.69 -15.41
N THR A 510 -25.89 37.88 -15.45
CA THR A 510 -27.16 38.21 -16.14
C THR A 510 -27.79 39.48 -15.58
N SER A 511 -27.91 39.58 -14.25
CA SER A 511 -28.47 40.76 -13.57
C SER A 511 -27.64 42.02 -13.80
N ARG A 512 -26.31 41.91 -13.69
CA ARG A 512 -25.34 43.00 -13.91
C ARG A 512 -25.37 43.52 -15.34
N ALA A 513 -25.27 42.64 -16.34
CA ALA A 513 -25.16 43.02 -17.74
C ALA A 513 -26.44 43.67 -18.28
N THR A 514 -27.61 43.12 -17.92
CA THR A 514 -28.91 43.65 -18.35
C THR A 514 -29.21 45.02 -17.71
N LEU A 515 -28.83 45.22 -16.44
CA LEU A 515 -28.94 46.53 -15.81
C LEU A 515 -27.96 47.55 -16.39
N ALA A 516 -26.70 47.17 -16.63
CA ALA A 516 -25.70 48.04 -17.24
C ALA A 516 -26.13 48.53 -18.63
N PHE A 517 -26.73 47.65 -19.45
CA PHE A 517 -27.33 48.00 -20.73
C PHE A 517 -28.43 49.07 -20.60
N ALA A 518 -29.40 48.87 -19.70
CA ALA A 518 -30.50 49.80 -19.50
C ALA A 518 -30.02 51.16 -18.95
N VAL A 519 -29.08 51.16 -18.00
CA VAL A 519 -28.46 52.37 -17.45
C VAL A 519 -27.67 53.13 -18.53
N SER A 520 -26.86 52.44 -19.34
CA SER A 520 -26.12 53.04 -20.46
C SER A 520 -27.04 53.72 -21.48
N ALA A 521 -28.14 53.05 -21.87
CA ALA A 521 -29.16 53.63 -22.75
C ALA A 521 -29.82 54.88 -22.14
N CYS A 522 -30.11 54.85 -20.83
CA CYS A 522 -30.71 55.96 -20.09
C CYS A 522 -29.74 57.14 -19.87
N ILE A 523 -28.44 56.90 -19.70
CA ILE A 523 -27.41 57.97 -19.70
C ILE A 523 -27.30 58.60 -21.09
N SER A 524 -27.24 57.77 -22.14
CA SER A 524 -27.15 58.22 -23.54
C SER A 524 -28.36 59.07 -23.97
N GLN A 525 -29.56 58.77 -23.47
CA GLN A 525 -30.74 59.62 -23.67
C GLN A 525 -30.63 60.96 -22.92
N GLY A 526 -30.01 60.96 -21.74
CA GLY A 526 -29.93 62.12 -20.84
C GLY A 526 -29.30 63.37 -21.47
N LYS A 527 -28.40 63.21 -22.45
CA LYS A 527 -27.85 64.36 -23.22
C LYS A 527 -28.94 65.16 -23.93
N TRP A 528 -29.89 64.49 -24.58
CA TRP A 528 -31.00 65.13 -25.30
C TRP A 528 -31.93 65.85 -24.32
N ASN A 529 -32.23 65.20 -23.19
CA ASN A 529 -33.05 65.80 -22.14
C ASN A 529 -32.39 67.02 -21.49
N TRP A 530 -31.05 67.00 -21.32
CA TRP A 530 -30.28 68.10 -20.78
C TRP A 530 -30.36 69.34 -21.68
N PHE A 531 -30.01 69.20 -22.96
CA PHE A 531 -30.04 70.32 -23.91
C PHE A 531 -31.47 70.80 -24.24
N ARG A 532 -32.50 69.96 -24.06
CA ARG A 532 -33.91 70.40 -24.16
C ARG A 532 -34.35 71.25 -22.96
N ARG A 533 -33.64 71.20 -21.83
CA ARG A 533 -33.94 71.94 -20.59
C ARG A 533 -33.00 73.11 -20.30
N ARG A 534 -31.78 73.10 -20.84
CA ARG A 534 -30.68 74.01 -20.46
C ARG A 534 -29.83 74.40 -21.66
N ASP A 535 -29.26 75.60 -21.57
CA ASP A 535 -28.12 76.01 -22.39
C ASP A 535 -26.85 75.49 -21.74
N ASP A 536 -26.05 74.72 -22.46
CA ASP A 536 -24.76 74.24 -21.96
C ASP A 536 -23.75 74.08 -23.09
N THR A 537 -22.48 73.93 -22.72
CA THR A 537 -21.35 73.75 -23.62
C THR A 537 -21.45 72.45 -24.40
N ILE A 538 -21.03 72.44 -25.68
CA ILE A 538 -21.09 71.25 -26.55
C ILE A 538 -20.29 70.08 -25.96
N MET A 539 -19.20 70.37 -25.23
CA MET A 539 -18.42 69.45 -24.40
C MET A 539 -19.26 68.61 -23.40
N VAL A 540 -20.46 69.04 -23.01
CA VAL A 540 -21.36 68.25 -22.16
C VAL A 540 -22.02 67.10 -22.91
N PHE A 541 -22.21 67.21 -24.23
CA PHE A 541 -22.71 66.11 -25.06
C PHE A 541 -21.76 64.92 -25.04
N ASP A 542 -20.45 65.17 -25.16
CA ASP A 542 -19.41 64.13 -25.10
C ASP A 542 -19.28 63.52 -23.69
N ARG A 543 -19.37 64.33 -22.62
CA ARG A 543 -19.37 63.81 -21.24
C ARG A 543 -20.49 62.81 -20.95
N PHE A 544 -21.67 62.98 -21.55
CA PHE A 544 -22.75 61.99 -21.44
C PHE A 544 -22.48 60.73 -22.27
N GLU A 545 -21.81 60.84 -23.42
CA GLU A 545 -21.37 59.70 -24.24
C GLU A 545 -20.21 58.93 -23.59
N GLU A 546 -19.25 59.59 -22.95
CA GLU A 546 -18.20 58.91 -22.19
C GLU A 546 -18.82 58.15 -21.00
N ALA A 547 -19.77 58.78 -20.30
CA ALA A 547 -20.41 58.20 -19.12
C ALA A 547 -21.36 57.02 -19.42
N SER A 548 -21.90 56.91 -20.63
CA SER A 548 -22.68 55.73 -21.03
C SER A 548 -21.80 54.55 -21.46
N ARG A 549 -20.55 54.79 -21.84
CA ARG A 549 -19.61 53.77 -22.34
C ARG A 549 -18.85 53.04 -21.24
N GLY A 550 -18.78 53.56 -20.01
CA GLY A 550 -18.15 52.85 -18.90
C GLY A 550 -17.99 53.64 -17.59
N PRO A 551 -17.48 53.00 -16.53
CA PRO A 551 -17.37 53.59 -15.19
C PRO A 551 -16.43 54.80 -15.14
N TRP A 552 -15.41 54.87 -16.00
CA TRP A 552 -14.46 56.00 -16.03
C TRP A 552 -15.12 57.32 -16.45
N GLY A 553 -15.91 57.30 -17.54
CA GLY A 553 -16.76 58.43 -17.91
C GLY A 553 -17.82 58.72 -16.86
N GLY A 554 -18.33 57.68 -16.17
CA GLY A 554 -19.19 57.81 -15.00
C GLY A 554 -18.54 58.68 -13.91
N VAL A 555 -17.32 58.34 -13.46
CA VAL A 555 -16.55 59.14 -12.48
C VAL A 555 -16.36 60.58 -12.95
N ARG A 556 -16.03 60.80 -14.23
CA ARG A 556 -15.89 62.15 -14.81
C ARG A 556 -17.21 62.95 -14.76
N LEU A 557 -18.34 62.31 -15.05
CA LEU A 557 -19.67 62.95 -14.96
C LEU A 557 -20.08 63.23 -13.51
N LEU A 558 -19.76 62.35 -12.55
CA LEU A 558 -19.97 62.57 -11.11
C LEU A 558 -19.17 63.79 -10.63
N TRP A 559 -17.88 63.88 -10.98
CA TRP A 559 -16.99 64.99 -10.62
C TRP A 559 -17.46 66.32 -11.21
N TRP A 560 -17.83 66.33 -12.50
CA TRP A 560 -18.34 67.54 -13.17
C TRP A 560 -19.69 67.99 -12.60
N SER A 561 -20.65 67.08 -12.43
CA SER A 561 -21.99 67.40 -11.92
C SER A 561 -22.03 67.68 -10.41
N ARG A 562 -20.96 67.35 -9.67
CA ARG A 562 -20.83 67.50 -8.21
C ARG A 562 -21.99 66.87 -7.42
N LEU A 563 -22.55 65.78 -7.95
CA LEU A 563 -23.78 65.11 -7.45
C LEU A 563 -25.06 65.97 -7.43
N ARG A 564 -25.05 67.19 -8.00
CA ARG A 564 -26.17 68.16 -7.93
C ARG A 564 -27.32 67.89 -8.90
N HIS A 565 -27.32 66.76 -9.59
CA HIS A 565 -28.35 66.40 -10.57
C HIS A 565 -28.68 64.93 -10.53
N TRP A 566 -29.95 64.58 -10.78
CA TRP A 566 -30.40 63.18 -10.75
C TRP A 566 -29.69 62.28 -11.78
N MET A 567 -29.12 62.85 -12.85
CA MET A 567 -28.22 62.14 -13.78
C MET A 567 -26.96 61.54 -13.12
N ALA A 568 -26.53 62.09 -11.97
CA ALA A 568 -25.46 61.51 -11.18
C ALA A 568 -25.83 60.13 -10.62
N LEU A 569 -27.12 59.82 -10.42
CA LEU A 569 -27.57 58.49 -10.00
C LEU A 569 -27.19 57.42 -11.04
N GLY A 570 -27.35 57.71 -12.33
CA GLY A 570 -26.98 56.80 -13.42
C GLY A 570 -25.48 56.56 -13.48
N ALA A 571 -24.69 57.63 -13.43
CA ALA A 571 -23.22 57.52 -13.40
C ALA A 571 -22.71 56.79 -12.15
N LEU A 572 -23.35 57.00 -11.00
CA LEU A 572 -23.07 56.27 -9.76
C LEU A 572 -23.42 54.79 -9.92
N SER A 573 -24.57 54.44 -10.51
CA SER A 573 -24.92 53.05 -10.83
C SER A 573 -23.88 52.39 -11.73
N THR A 574 -23.41 53.07 -12.80
CA THR A 574 -22.34 52.55 -13.68
C THR A 574 -21.04 52.26 -12.92
N VAL A 575 -20.69 53.06 -11.91
CA VAL A 575 -19.50 52.85 -11.07
C VAL A 575 -19.73 51.72 -10.05
N VAL A 576 -20.86 51.69 -9.35
CA VAL A 576 -21.19 50.66 -8.36
C VAL A 576 -21.31 49.27 -9.01
N LEU A 577 -21.77 49.19 -10.26
CA LEU A 577 -21.84 47.95 -11.05
C LEU A 577 -20.49 47.25 -11.28
N VAL A 578 -19.36 47.93 -11.05
CA VAL A 578 -18.02 47.29 -11.05
C VAL A 578 -17.84 46.37 -9.84
N GLY A 579 -18.37 46.73 -8.67
CA GLY A 579 -18.29 45.94 -7.44
C GLY A 579 -19.28 44.76 -7.38
N PHE A 580 -20.22 44.68 -8.33
CA PHE A 580 -21.35 43.74 -8.29
C PHE A 580 -20.92 42.27 -8.30
N GLU A 581 -19.95 41.89 -9.15
CA GLU A 581 -19.47 40.50 -9.23
C GLU A 581 -18.56 40.10 -8.05
N PRO A 582 -17.54 40.89 -7.64
CA PRO A 582 -16.76 40.59 -6.43
C PRO A 582 -17.61 40.44 -5.17
N PHE A 583 -18.66 41.27 -5.00
CA PHE A 583 -19.58 41.14 -3.87
C PHE A 583 -20.44 39.88 -3.98
N LEU A 584 -20.95 39.50 -5.16
CA LEU A 584 -21.68 38.24 -5.31
C LEU A 584 -20.82 37.00 -5.03
N GLN A 585 -19.55 37.02 -5.41
CA GLN A 585 -18.60 35.93 -5.08
C GLN A 585 -18.38 35.83 -3.57
N ALA A 586 -18.28 36.96 -2.86
CA ALA A 586 -18.09 37.00 -1.41
C ALA A 586 -19.32 36.57 -0.57
N ILE A 587 -20.51 36.41 -1.18
CA ILE A 587 -21.70 35.92 -0.47
C ILE A 587 -21.58 34.45 -0.05
N ILE A 588 -20.90 33.62 -0.85
CA ILE A 588 -20.85 32.17 -0.64
C ILE A 588 -19.53 31.81 0.03
N THR A 589 -19.62 31.37 1.28
CA THR A 589 -18.49 30.76 2.01
C THR A 589 -18.75 29.27 2.21
N PHE A 590 -17.68 28.48 2.24
CA PHE A 590 -17.72 27.05 2.50
C PHE A 590 -17.06 26.79 3.86
N GLU A 591 -17.81 26.17 4.77
CA GLU A 591 -17.38 25.90 6.14
C GLU A 591 -17.37 24.38 6.35
N GLY A 592 -16.18 23.79 6.54
CA GLY A 592 -16.05 22.37 6.86
C GLY A 592 -16.36 22.11 8.34
N LYS A 593 -17.10 21.03 8.63
CA LYS A 593 -17.44 20.60 9.99
C LYS A 593 -17.37 19.10 10.10
N GLU A 594 -16.84 18.62 11.21
CA GLU A 594 -16.93 17.23 11.61
C GLU A 594 -18.36 16.95 12.09
N VAL A 595 -18.94 15.86 11.59
CA VAL A 595 -20.28 15.38 11.96
C VAL A 595 -20.16 13.89 12.19
N SER A 596 -20.58 13.40 13.37
CA SER A 596 -20.66 11.96 13.63
C SER A 596 -21.75 11.32 12.78
N VAL A 597 -21.41 10.21 12.11
CA VAL A 597 -22.24 9.58 11.09
C VAL A 597 -22.90 8.33 11.64
N THR A 598 -24.20 8.43 11.89
CA THR A 598 -25.03 7.35 12.44
C THR A 598 -25.47 6.33 11.37
N ASP A 599 -24.63 6.04 10.39
CA ASP A 599 -24.92 5.13 9.28
C ASP A 599 -24.41 3.71 9.60
N PRO A 600 -25.27 2.66 9.66
CA PRO A 600 -24.86 1.32 10.08
C PRO A 600 -23.72 0.69 9.28
N ILE A 601 -23.50 1.12 8.03
CA ILE A 601 -22.44 0.60 7.15
C ILE A 601 -21.07 1.21 7.50
N SER A 602 -21.04 2.33 8.24
CA SER A 602 -19.84 3.11 8.54
C SER A 602 -19.46 3.11 10.02
N LYS A 603 -19.86 2.10 10.82
CA LYS A 603 -19.43 1.99 12.22
C LYS A 603 -17.92 1.77 12.31
N ALA A 604 -17.27 2.44 13.26
CA ALA A 604 -15.89 2.14 13.62
C ALA A 604 -15.84 0.90 14.52
N THR A 605 -14.84 0.03 14.34
CA THR A 605 -14.61 -1.16 15.19
C THR A 605 -13.16 -1.27 15.62
N ILE A 606 -12.91 -1.76 16.83
CA ILE A 606 -11.55 -2.01 17.36
C ILE A 606 -11.51 -3.30 18.20
N GLY A 607 -10.36 -3.98 18.18
CA GLY A 607 -10.13 -5.22 18.91
C GLY A 607 -10.31 -5.09 20.42
N LYS A 608 -11.08 -6.00 21.00
CA LYS A 608 -11.43 -6.09 22.42
C LYS A 608 -11.82 -7.52 22.74
N SER A 609 -11.30 -8.08 23.84
CA SER A 609 -11.65 -9.43 24.30
C SER A 609 -12.34 -9.41 25.66
N SER A 610 -13.52 -10.05 25.73
CA SER A 610 -14.20 -10.45 26.97
C SER A 610 -13.81 -11.86 27.40
N LYS A 611 -13.45 -12.73 26.43
CA LYS A 611 -13.11 -14.13 26.63
C LYS A 611 -11.91 -14.53 25.79
N LEU A 612 -10.96 -15.24 26.40
CA LEU A 612 -9.83 -15.88 25.74
C LEU A 612 -9.96 -17.40 25.82
N ASP A 613 -10.04 -18.08 24.68
CA ASP A 613 -10.18 -19.53 24.59
C ASP A 613 -9.39 -20.05 23.37
N VAL A 614 -8.12 -20.39 23.61
CA VAL A 614 -7.13 -20.70 22.57
C VAL A 614 -6.25 -21.88 22.99
N GLY A 615 -5.62 -22.52 22.00
CA GLY A 615 -4.86 -23.76 22.20
C GLY A 615 -5.73 -24.94 22.64
N SER A 616 -5.09 -25.99 23.16
CA SER A 616 -5.80 -27.16 23.70
C SER A 616 -5.02 -27.77 24.86
N PHE A 617 -5.69 -28.03 25.98
CA PHE A 617 -5.12 -28.74 27.12
C PHE A 617 -6.02 -29.93 27.47
N SER A 618 -5.59 -31.13 27.08
CA SER A 618 -6.46 -32.31 27.02
C SER A 618 -5.90 -33.52 27.77
N ALA A 619 -6.76 -34.27 28.45
CA ALA A 619 -6.34 -35.41 29.25
C ALA A 619 -5.99 -36.63 28.38
N ILE A 620 -4.82 -37.22 28.62
CA ILE A 620 -4.38 -38.48 28.02
C ILE A 620 -5.02 -39.64 28.81
N THR A 621 -5.72 -40.53 28.11
CA THR A 621 -6.37 -41.69 28.72
C THR A 621 -5.38 -42.67 29.34
N GLY A 622 -5.59 -43.01 30.62
CA GLY A 622 -4.93 -44.16 31.28
C GLY A 622 -4.01 -43.81 32.47
N ALA A 623 -3.63 -42.55 32.65
CA ALA A 623 -2.74 -42.13 33.75
C ALA A 623 -3.39 -41.05 34.63
N ALA A 624 -3.61 -41.38 35.90
CA ALA A 624 -4.13 -40.47 36.92
C ALA A 624 -3.29 -40.56 38.21
N THR A 625 -3.05 -39.41 38.86
CA THR A 625 -2.34 -39.30 40.15
C THR A 625 -3.25 -38.68 41.19
N GLY A 626 -3.38 -39.32 42.35
CA GLY A 626 -4.16 -38.82 43.48
C GLY A 626 -3.29 -38.01 44.45
N ILE A 627 -3.76 -36.84 44.88
CA ILE A 627 -3.20 -36.06 45.99
C ILE A 627 -4.16 -36.11 47.17
N SER A 628 -3.68 -36.47 48.36
CA SER A 628 -4.46 -36.33 49.59
C SER A 628 -4.59 -34.86 49.98
N THR A 629 -5.81 -34.34 50.01
CA THR A 629 -6.17 -33.00 50.51
C THR A 629 -7.00 -33.15 51.80
N PRO A 630 -7.19 -32.09 52.61
CA PRO A 630 -8.01 -32.16 53.83
C PRO A 630 -9.44 -32.65 53.59
N ASP A 631 -10.02 -32.30 52.43
CA ASP A 631 -11.41 -32.61 52.07
C ASP A 631 -11.58 -33.93 51.29
N GLY A 632 -10.49 -34.62 50.95
CA GLY A 632 -10.51 -35.88 50.18
C GLY A 632 -9.34 -36.05 49.22
N THR A 633 -9.37 -37.08 48.38
CA THR A 633 -8.32 -37.33 47.38
C THR A 633 -8.65 -36.63 46.06
N LEU A 634 -7.82 -35.65 45.67
CA LEU A 634 -7.93 -34.94 44.40
C LEU A 634 -7.23 -35.73 43.29
N MET A 635 -7.96 -36.12 42.24
CA MET A 635 -7.37 -36.78 41.08
C MET A 635 -6.92 -35.77 40.02
N ARG A 636 -5.66 -35.89 39.58
CA ARG A 636 -5.10 -35.19 38.42
C ARG A 636 -4.83 -36.20 37.31
N LEU A 637 -5.13 -35.84 36.07
CA LEU A 637 -4.91 -36.61 34.86
C LEU A 637 -3.58 -36.18 34.22
N SER A 638 -2.91 -37.08 33.49
CA SER A 638 -1.85 -36.65 32.57
C SER A 638 -2.43 -35.80 31.45
N MET A 639 -1.85 -34.63 31.18
CA MET A 639 -2.34 -33.66 30.20
C MET A 639 -1.39 -33.52 29.01
N LEU A 640 -1.95 -33.30 27.82
CA LEU A 640 -1.26 -32.93 26.59
C LEU A 640 -1.64 -31.49 26.23
N SER A 641 -0.62 -30.63 26.12
CA SER A 641 -0.74 -29.27 25.59
C SER A 641 -0.57 -29.28 24.06
N LYS A 642 -1.44 -28.57 23.35
CA LYS A 642 -1.16 -27.99 22.04
C LYS A 642 -1.27 -26.48 22.18
N TYR A 643 -0.23 -25.76 21.78
CA TYR A 643 -0.19 -24.30 21.85
C TYR A 643 -0.95 -23.69 20.68
N ASP A 644 -1.35 -22.43 20.83
CA ASP A 644 -1.88 -21.64 19.72
C ASP A 644 -0.74 -20.97 18.93
N PHE A 645 -0.78 -21.04 17.61
CA PHE A 645 0.26 -20.47 16.75
C PHE A 645 0.28 -18.93 16.75
N GLY A 646 -0.87 -18.27 16.91
CA GLY A 646 -0.93 -16.81 17.04
C GLY A 646 -0.41 -16.34 18.40
N ALA A 647 -0.71 -17.08 19.47
CA ALA A 647 -0.12 -16.82 20.78
C ALA A 647 1.42 -16.96 20.73
N LEU A 648 1.91 -18.04 20.10
CA LEU A 648 3.34 -18.27 19.88
C LEU A 648 3.98 -17.15 19.04
N ALA A 649 3.37 -16.75 17.93
CA ALA A 649 3.85 -15.65 17.10
C ALA A 649 3.90 -14.32 17.85
N SER A 650 2.92 -14.02 18.70
CA SER A 650 2.90 -12.79 19.51
C SER A 650 4.05 -12.75 20.53
N ILE A 651 4.43 -13.88 21.13
CA ILE A 651 5.56 -13.95 22.07
C ILE A 651 6.89 -13.79 21.32
N TRP A 652 7.06 -14.45 20.17
CA TRP A 652 8.24 -14.26 19.32
C TRP A 652 8.39 -12.83 18.78
N SER A 653 7.29 -12.22 18.32
CA SER A 653 7.24 -10.82 17.90
C SER A 653 7.62 -9.88 19.06
N GLY A 654 7.10 -10.14 20.25
CA GLY A 654 7.41 -9.42 21.47
C GLY A 654 8.89 -9.45 21.89
N PHE A 655 9.56 -10.60 21.72
CA PHE A 655 11.00 -10.75 21.98
C PHE A 655 11.89 -10.40 20.78
N SER A 656 11.32 -9.97 19.65
CA SER A 656 12.10 -9.54 18.48
C SER A 656 12.78 -8.20 18.75
N THR A 657 14.03 -8.04 18.31
CA THR A 657 14.75 -6.76 18.35
C THR A 657 14.20 -5.72 17.37
N LEU A 658 13.25 -6.11 16.50
CA LEU A 658 12.46 -5.24 15.64
C LEU A 658 11.10 -4.84 16.25
N GLY A 659 10.74 -5.40 17.42
CA GLY A 659 9.51 -5.07 18.11
C GLY A 659 9.60 -3.72 18.83
N SER A 660 8.51 -2.96 18.82
CA SER A 660 8.26 -1.83 19.71
C SER A 660 6.79 -1.82 20.14
N VAL A 661 6.48 -1.19 21.28
CA VAL A 661 5.10 -1.11 21.81
C VAL A 661 4.18 -0.37 20.82
N GLU A 662 4.68 0.67 20.16
CA GLU A 662 3.97 1.47 19.16
C GLU A 662 3.62 0.66 17.90
N ALA A 663 4.35 -0.42 17.60
CA ALA A 663 4.05 -1.32 16.49
C ALA A 663 3.00 -2.39 16.85
N GLN A 664 2.65 -2.56 18.13
CA GLN A 664 1.67 -3.56 18.60
C GLN A 664 0.26 -2.98 18.73
N THR A 665 -0.18 -2.13 17.79
CA THR A 665 -1.54 -1.58 17.79
C THR A 665 -2.59 -2.66 17.53
N PRO A 666 -3.73 -2.67 18.25
CA PRO A 666 -4.86 -3.54 17.95
C PRO A 666 -5.38 -3.30 16.53
N SER A 667 -5.97 -4.32 15.92
CA SER A 667 -6.61 -4.20 14.61
C SER A 667 -7.95 -3.45 14.73
N PHE A 668 -8.23 -2.58 13.75
CA PHE A 668 -9.39 -1.68 13.75
C PHE A 668 -9.94 -1.44 12.35
N SER A 669 -11.17 -0.94 12.27
CA SER A 669 -11.79 -0.39 11.06
C SER A 669 -12.29 1.03 11.33
N CYS A 670 -11.89 1.98 10.49
CA CYS A 670 -12.30 3.39 10.55
C CYS A 670 -12.30 3.99 9.15
N SER A 671 -13.46 4.02 8.49
CA SER A 671 -13.57 4.37 7.06
C SER A 671 -13.36 5.86 6.73
N SER A 672 -13.43 6.75 7.73
CA SER A 672 -13.24 8.20 7.54
C SER A 672 -11.83 8.70 7.87
N GLY A 673 -11.03 7.89 8.57
CA GLY A 673 -9.77 8.32 9.17
C GLY A 673 -9.90 9.16 10.45
N ASN A 674 -11.11 9.52 10.91
CA ASN A 674 -11.36 10.15 12.21
C ASN A 674 -12.49 9.37 12.94
N CYS A 675 -12.14 8.58 13.97
CA CYS A 675 -13.10 7.75 14.72
C CYS A 675 -12.81 7.80 16.22
N THR A 676 -13.85 7.73 17.05
CA THR A 676 -13.73 7.91 18.51
C THR A 676 -14.54 6.85 19.26
N TRP A 677 -13.92 6.20 20.26
CA TRP A 677 -14.57 5.18 21.08
C TRP A 677 -14.82 5.68 22.50
N ALA A 678 -16.01 5.41 23.03
CA ALA A 678 -16.24 5.54 24.47
C ALA A 678 -15.31 4.58 25.23
N PRO A 679 -14.73 4.98 26.38
CA PRO A 679 -13.80 4.14 27.14
C PRO A 679 -14.36 2.74 27.40
N TYR A 680 -13.53 1.72 27.19
CA TYR A 680 -13.92 0.32 27.23
C TYR A 680 -12.85 -0.55 27.89
N ALA A 681 -13.27 -1.62 28.55
CA ALA A 681 -12.35 -2.60 29.13
C ALA A 681 -12.13 -3.81 28.20
N SER A 682 -10.91 -4.35 28.20
CA SER A 682 -10.54 -5.60 27.55
C SER A 682 -9.60 -6.41 28.44
N LEU A 683 -9.62 -7.74 28.27
CA LEU A 683 -8.52 -8.59 28.69
C LEU A 683 -7.22 -8.19 27.96
N ALA A 684 -6.09 -8.34 28.64
CA ALA A 684 -4.74 -8.05 28.18
C ALA A 684 -3.69 -8.94 28.89
N VAL A 685 -2.44 -8.89 28.43
CA VAL A 685 -1.26 -9.28 29.22
C VAL A 685 -0.53 -8.01 29.61
N CYS A 686 -0.11 -7.94 30.88
CA CYS A 686 0.67 -6.84 31.41
C CYS A 686 2.05 -7.34 31.83
N SER A 687 3.02 -6.43 31.86
CA SER A 687 4.35 -6.66 32.40
C SER A 687 4.63 -5.81 33.64
N THR A 688 5.59 -6.23 34.45
CA THR A 688 6.22 -5.39 35.49
C THR A 688 7.63 -5.93 35.74
N CYS A 689 8.61 -5.05 35.89
CA CYS A 689 9.99 -5.41 36.24
C CYS A 689 10.42 -4.73 37.54
N ASN A 690 11.05 -5.48 38.44
CA ASN A 690 11.54 -5.02 39.74
C ASN A 690 13.05 -5.25 39.87
N ASP A 691 13.76 -4.32 40.51
CA ASP A 691 15.19 -4.47 40.84
C ASP A 691 15.37 -5.40 42.06
N ILE A 692 16.10 -6.49 41.86
CA ILE A 692 16.46 -7.48 42.88
C ILE A 692 17.97 -7.49 43.18
N SER A 693 18.74 -6.52 42.67
CA SER A 693 20.21 -6.43 42.84
C SER A 693 20.66 -6.42 44.30
N LYS A 694 19.78 -6.01 45.23
CA LYS A 694 19.98 -6.07 46.69
C LYS A 694 20.18 -7.49 47.26
N HIS A 695 19.81 -8.53 46.52
CA HIS A 695 20.00 -9.94 46.90
C HIS A 695 21.30 -10.55 46.38
N ILE A 696 22.11 -9.80 45.61
CA ILE A 696 23.34 -10.31 45.02
C ILE A 696 24.44 -10.47 46.07
N ILE A 697 24.98 -11.67 46.20
CA ILE A 697 26.14 -11.98 47.04
C ILE A 697 27.36 -12.22 46.14
N LYS A 698 28.43 -11.43 46.32
CA LYS A 698 29.71 -11.60 45.61
C LYS A 698 30.60 -12.61 46.36
N SER A 699 31.10 -13.61 45.66
CA SER A 699 32.08 -14.58 46.14
C SER A 699 33.27 -14.70 45.17
N THR A 700 34.40 -15.21 45.65
CA THR A 700 35.62 -15.44 44.85
C THR A 700 36.22 -16.78 45.22
N GLY A 701 36.57 -17.60 44.23
CA GLY A 701 37.04 -18.97 44.46
C GLY A 701 38.26 -19.33 43.61
N LYS A 702 38.58 -20.63 43.65
CA LYS A 702 39.54 -21.27 42.74
C LYS A 702 38.91 -22.52 42.16
N THR A 703 39.06 -22.71 40.85
CA THR A 703 38.56 -23.89 40.14
C THR A 703 39.64 -24.39 39.16
N ASN A 704 39.50 -25.64 38.72
CA ASN A 704 40.40 -26.26 37.75
C ASN A 704 39.61 -26.49 36.46
N VAL A 705 39.85 -25.67 35.43
CA VAL A 705 39.17 -25.85 34.13
C VAL A 705 39.69 -27.13 33.48
N SER A 706 38.80 -28.10 33.26
CA SER A 706 39.08 -29.41 32.66
C SER A 706 37.90 -29.92 31.85
N VAL A 707 38.17 -30.76 30.83
CA VAL A 707 37.13 -31.39 30.02
C VAL A 707 36.26 -32.33 30.87
N GLY A 708 34.94 -32.15 30.86
CA GLY A 708 33.98 -33.00 31.58
C GLY A 708 33.70 -32.63 33.03
N ALA A 709 34.04 -31.41 33.47
CA ALA A 709 33.64 -30.92 34.80
C ALA A 709 32.17 -30.45 34.82
N GLU A 710 31.27 -31.24 35.42
CA GLU A 710 29.92 -30.80 35.84
C GLU A 710 29.97 -29.84 37.07
N ASP A 711 31.07 -29.09 37.21
CA ASP A 711 31.34 -28.29 38.40
C ASP A 711 30.59 -26.96 38.33
N ASP A 712 29.54 -26.82 39.14
CA ASP A 712 28.64 -25.66 39.20
C ASP A 712 29.33 -24.32 39.60
N THR A 713 30.67 -24.28 39.72
CA THR A 713 31.46 -23.09 40.10
C THR A 713 31.43 -21.99 39.03
N LEU A 714 31.61 -22.37 37.75
CA LEU A 714 31.55 -21.48 36.59
C LEU A 714 30.24 -21.68 35.83
N THR A 715 29.50 -20.59 35.60
CA THR A 715 28.26 -20.61 34.78
C THR A 715 28.50 -21.14 33.36
N MET A 716 29.72 -20.99 32.85
CA MET A 716 30.16 -21.40 31.53
C MET A 716 31.15 -22.58 31.58
N VAL A 717 30.61 -23.80 31.76
CA VAL A 717 31.30 -25.06 31.41
C VAL A 717 30.33 -25.98 30.65
N ASN A 718 30.12 -25.68 29.36
CA ASN A 718 29.43 -26.58 28.43
C ASN A 718 30.32 -26.86 27.20
N TYR A 719 31.62 -27.01 27.44
CA TYR A 719 32.65 -27.21 26.40
C TYR A 719 32.94 -28.71 26.23
N VAL A 720 33.11 -29.14 24.98
CA VAL A 720 33.39 -30.52 24.53
C VAL A 720 32.21 -31.52 24.64
N ALA A 721 31.31 -31.46 23.66
CA ALA A 721 30.53 -32.61 23.19
C ALA A 721 30.84 -32.95 21.70
N SER A 722 31.91 -32.38 21.14
CA SER A 722 32.13 -32.26 19.70
C SER A 722 33.40 -32.99 19.22
N PHE A 723 33.30 -34.31 19.05
CA PHE A 723 34.10 -35.18 18.16
C PHE A 723 35.64 -35.14 18.14
N SER A 724 36.33 -34.40 19.02
CA SER A 724 37.74 -34.65 19.33
C SER A 724 38.08 -34.25 20.77
N PRO A 725 38.66 -35.16 21.59
CA PRO A 725 39.12 -34.82 22.92
C PRO A 725 40.45 -34.04 22.85
N ILE A 726 40.36 -32.77 22.44
CA ILE A 726 41.45 -31.82 22.69
C ILE A 726 41.59 -31.72 24.20
N ALA A 727 42.67 -32.30 24.73
CA ALA A 727 42.94 -32.34 26.15
C ALA A 727 43.28 -30.94 26.67
N VAL A 728 42.25 -30.16 27.03
CA VAL A 728 42.40 -28.91 27.79
C VAL A 728 43.21 -29.26 29.05
N PRO A 729 44.45 -28.75 29.20
CA PRO A 729 45.24 -29.07 30.37
C PRO A 729 44.57 -28.46 31.59
N ASN A 730 44.56 -29.15 32.74
CA ASN A 730 44.01 -28.61 33.99
C ASN A 730 44.58 -27.21 34.27
N ILE A 731 43.74 -26.19 34.13
CA ILE A 731 44.10 -24.79 34.40
C ILE A 731 43.52 -24.43 35.76
N ASN A 732 44.37 -24.47 36.79
CA ASN A 732 44.05 -23.94 38.09
C ASN A 732 43.93 -22.42 37.99
N THR A 733 42.72 -21.89 38.14
CA THR A 733 42.41 -20.47 38.01
C THR A 733 41.63 -19.94 39.21
N THR A 734 41.67 -18.63 39.44
CA THR A 734 40.65 -17.94 40.24
C THR A 734 39.42 -17.62 39.39
N TYR A 735 38.28 -17.45 40.07
CA TYR A 735 37.04 -16.97 39.47
C TYR A 735 36.31 -16.06 40.46
N THR A 736 35.57 -15.10 39.92
CA THR A 736 34.62 -14.26 40.66
C THR A 736 33.20 -14.70 40.31
N ARG A 737 32.32 -14.70 41.31
CA ARG A 737 30.95 -15.21 41.19
C ARG A 737 29.98 -14.29 41.92
N TYR A 738 28.78 -14.20 41.38
CA TYR A 738 27.65 -13.52 41.97
C TYR A 738 26.50 -14.51 42.09
N ASP A 739 25.92 -14.65 43.27
CA ASP A 739 24.82 -15.57 43.58
C ASP A 739 23.57 -14.79 44.02
N ILE A 740 22.40 -15.37 43.76
CA ILE A 740 21.15 -15.08 44.47
C ILE A 740 20.67 -16.41 45.05
N GLU A 741 20.87 -16.59 46.36
CA GLU A 741 20.68 -17.88 47.04
C GLU A 741 19.22 -18.32 47.03
N GLU A 742 18.28 -17.39 47.26
CA GLU A 742 16.84 -17.64 47.31
C GLU A 742 16.32 -18.20 45.99
N LEU A 743 16.80 -17.66 44.87
CA LEU A 743 16.44 -18.08 43.52
C LEU A 743 17.28 -19.26 43.00
N LYS A 744 18.35 -19.66 43.71
CA LYS A 744 19.34 -20.66 43.27
C LYS A 744 19.84 -20.33 41.86
N MET A 745 20.36 -19.12 41.72
CA MET A 745 20.81 -18.51 40.46
C MET A 745 22.20 -17.90 40.65
N ASN A 746 23.01 -17.90 39.60
CA ASN A 746 24.34 -17.28 39.64
C ASN A 746 24.73 -16.62 38.31
N ILE A 747 25.83 -15.87 38.35
CA ILE A 747 26.67 -15.55 37.19
C ILE A 747 28.15 -15.52 37.62
N SER A 748 28.99 -16.30 36.94
CA SER A 748 30.43 -16.38 37.21
C SER A 748 31.26 -16.54 35.93
N ASN A 749 32.38 -15.82 35.92
CA ASN A 749 33.41 -15.85 34.89
C ASN A 749 34.79 -15.98 35.54
N ILE A 750 35.78 -16.26 34.71
CA ILE A 750 37.19 -16.39 35.10
C ILE A 750 37.81 -14.99 35.22
N ASP A 751 38.62 -14.76 36.26
CA ASP A 751 39.30 -13.48 36.48
C ASP A 751 40.41 -13.25 35.42
N SER A 752 40.84 -12.00 35.23
CA SER A 752 41.78 -11.61 34.16
C SER A 752 43.07 -12.45 34.09
N ALA A 753 43.66 -12.78 35.25
CA ALA A 753 44.86 -13.62 35.34
C ALA A 753 44.62 -15.08 34.86
N GLY A 754 43.40 -15.58 35.02
CA GLY A 754 42.97 -16.89 34.53
C GLY A 754 42.69 -16.88 33.03
N LEU A 755 41.99 -15.84 32.56
CA LEU A 755 41.69 -15.67 31.14
C LEU A 755 42.97 -15.60 30.29
N ALA A 756 43.99 -14.87 30.77
CA ALA A 756 45.31 -14.82 30.14
C ALA A 756 46.01 -16.21 30.07
N ALA A 757 45.81 -17.07 31.08
CA ALA A 757 46.37 -18.43 31.11
C ALA A 757 45.63 -19.44 30.21
N ILE A 758 44.43 -19.09 29.73
CA ILE A 758 43.65 -19.83 28.73
C ILE A 758 43.97 -19.31 27.32
N GLN A 759 43.95 -17.98 27.12
CA GLN A 759 44.30 -17.33 25.86
C GLN A 759 45.74 -17.65 25.42
N GLY A 760 46.69 -17.73 26.36
CA GLY A 760 48.07 -18.16 26.10
C GLY A 760 48.26 -19.63 25.67
N LYS A 761 47.16 -20.34 25.33
CA LYS A 761 47.13 -21.71 24.79
C LYS A 761 46.25 -21.85 23.55
N ASP A 762 45.88 -20.73 22.91
CA ASP A 762 44.97 -20.66 21.75
C ASP A 762 43.59 -21.32 21.98
N LEU A 763 43.14 -21.34 23.24
CA LEU A 763 41.82 -21.85 23.61
C LEU A 763 40.78 -20.72 23.59
N GLY A 764 39.72 -20.91 22.82
CA GLY A 764 38.56 -20.02 22.84
C GLY A 764 37.82 -20.09 24.17
N PHE A 765 37.57 -18.94 24.78
CA PHE A 765 36.75 -18.80 25.99
C PHE A 765 35.83 -17.60 25.84
N THR A 766 34.55 -17.78 26.18
CA THR A 766 33.53 -16.75 26.09
C THR A 766 32.97 -16.49 27.50
N ASN A 767 32.95 -15.22 27.90
CA ASN A 767 32.36 -14.83 29.18
C ASN A 767 30.83 -14.89 29.11
N THR A 768 30.19 -15.26 30.23
CA THR A 768 28.77 -15.04 30.47
C THR A 768 28.52 -13.54 30.67
N GLU A 769 27.62 -12.96 29.89
CA GLU A 769 27.19 -11.56 30.05
C GLU A 769 25.83 -11.43 30.77
N LEU A 770 24.95 -12.43 30.62
CA LEU A 770 23.65 -12.46 31.27
C LEU A 770 23.21 -13.90 31.56
N THR A 771 22.53 -14.12 32.68
CA THR A 771 21.86 -15.37 33.01
C THR A 771 20.37 -15.10 33.25
N ALA A 772 19.51 -16.05 32.89
CA ALA A 772 18.07 -15.92 33.05
C ALA A 772 17.45 -17.22 33.57
N LYS A 773 16.45 -17.11 34.45
CA LYS A 773 15.70 -18.25 34.98
C LYS A 773 14.24 -17.85 35.11
N ALA A 774 13.35 -18.63 34.50
CA ALA A 774 11.92 -18.38 34.55
C ALA A 774 11.19 -19.36 35.49
N THR A 775 10.09 -18.89 36.08
CA THR A 775 9.11 -19.71 36.79
C THR A 775 7.70 -19.16 36.59
N SER A 776 6.70 -20.06 36.48
CA SER A 776 5.28 -19.71 36.51
C SER A 776 4.68 -19.76 37.93
N GLN A 777 5.48 -20.12 38.93
CA GLN A 777 5.06 -20.40 40.30
C GLN A 777 5.28 -19.15 41.18
N PRO A 778 4.23 -18.42 41.65
CA PRO A 778 4.42 -17.16 42.36
C PRO A 778 5.30 -17.27 43.62
N SER A 779 5.18 -18.38 44.36
CA SER A 779 5.98 -18.67 45.55
C SER A 779 7.48 -18.93 45.31
N GLU A 780 7.92 -19.00 44.06
CA GLU A 780 9.34 -19.08 43.69
C GLU A 780 9.93 -17.74 43.25
N THR A 781 9.12 -16.67 43.21
CA THR A 781 9.53 -15.31 42.85
C THR A 781 9.98 -14.51 44.08
N LEU A 782 10.76 -13.44 43.89
CA LEU A 782 11.10 -12.49 44.96
C LEU A 782 10.08 -11.34 45.06
N SER A 783 9.56 -10.89 43.93
CA SER A 783 8.78 -9.64 43.81
C SER A 783 7.30 -9.86 43.49
N PHE A 784 6.89 -11.07 43.10
CA PHE A 784 5.58 -11.36 42.50
C PHE A 784 4.78 -12.44 43.25
N GLN A 785 5.09 -12.67 44.53
CA GLN A 785 4.50 -13.77 45.32
C GLN A 785 2.97 -13.69 45.47
N ASP A 786 2.39 -12.48 45.41
CA ASP A 786 0.95 -12.23 45.45
C ASP A 786 0.24 -12.31 44.08
N PHE A 787 0.97 -12.48 42.97
CA PHE A 787 0.43 -12.40 41.60
C PHE A 787 -0.33 -13.68 41.21
N LYS A 788 -1.61 -13.70 41.56
CA LYS A 788 -2.56 -14.81 41.28
C LYS A 788 -2.93 -14.96 39.79
N THR A 789 -2.36 -14.18 38.88
CA THR A 789 -2.55 -14.29 37.41
C THR A 789 -1.23 -14.36 36.65
N LEU A 790 -0.13 -14.68 37.36
CA LEU A 790 1.20 -14.86 36.78
C LEU A 790 1.18 -15.90 35.65
N ILE A 791 1.71 -15.50 34.50
CA ILE A 791 2.06 -16.41 33.39
C ILE A 791 3.50 -16.85 33.64
N VAL A 792 4.45 -15.92 33.63
CA VAL A 792 5.86 -16.23 33.85
C VAL A 792 6.58 -15.06 34.51
N SER A 793 7.47 -15.34 35.46
CA SER A 793 8.46 -14.42 36.00
C SER A 793 9.85 -14.87 35.54
N PHE A 794 10.60 -13.99 34.88
CA PHE A 794 12.03 -14.17 34.58
C PHE A 794 12.87 -13.37 35.56
N ALA A 795 13.61 -14.06 36.43
CA ALA A 795 14.75 -13.46 37.11
C ALA A 795 15.95 -13.47 36.17
N MET A 796 16.72 -12.37 36.17
CA MET A 796 17.87 -12.16 35.30
C MET A 796 19.02 -11.50 36.07
N MET A 797 20.24 -11.99 35.88
CA MET A 797 21.48 -11.35 36.36
C MET A 797 22.31 -10.93 35.15
N GLY A 798 22.73 -9.66 35.08
CA GLY A 798 23.47 -9.11 33.95
C GLY A 798 24.75 -8.40 34.38
N ALA A 799 25.84 -8.66 33.65
CA ALA A 799 27.10 -7.93 33.78
C ALA A 799 26.95 -6.47 33.29
N ASN A 800 27.69 -5.56 33.92
CA ASN A 800 27.71 -4.14 33.54
C ASN A 800 28.23 -3.91 32.10
N GLN A 801 27.88 -2.75 31.53
CA GLN A 801 28.24 -2.41 30.16
C GLN A 801 29.76 -2.34 29.93
N ASP A 802 30.54 -1.87 30.91
CA ASP A 802 32.00 -1.79 30.78
C ASP A 802 32.69 -3.17 30.75
N PHE A 803 32.11 -4.21 31.37
CA PHE A 803 32.58 -5.59 31.18
C PHE A 803 32.24 -6.12 29.79
N ARG A 804 30.98 -5.96 29.34
CA ARG A 804 30.52 -6.40 28.01
C ARG A 804 31.31 -5.75 26.87
N GLU A 805 31.66 -4.48 27.01
CA GLU A 805 32.51 -3.75 26.06
C GLU A 805 34.02 -3.99 26.25
N ASN A 806 34.42 -4.96 27.09
CA ASN A 806 35.82 -5.33 27.38
C ASN A 806 36.69 -4.16 27.91
N ARG A 807 36.08 -3.18 28.57
CA ARG A 807 36.75 -2.02 29.19
C ARG A 807 37.18 -2.29 30.63
N GLN A 808 36.52 -3.23 31.32
CA GLN A 808 36.76 -3.57 32.73
C GLN A 808 36.94 -5.08 32.91
N PRO A 809 37.89 -5.55 33.75
CA PRO A 809 38.02 -6.98 34.08
C PRO A 809 36.88 -7.47 34.99
N TRP A 810 36.61 -8.78 34.97
CA TRP A 810 35.46 -9.39 35.66
C TRP A 810 35.50 -9.21 37.18
N GLU A 811 36.69 -9.38 37.77
CA GLU A 811 36.92 -9.25 39.21
C GLU A 811 36.53 -7.88 39.78
N ASP A 812 36.65 -6.81 38.98
CA ASP A 812 36.27 -5.43 39.35
C ASP A 812 34.86 -5.03 38.89
N SER A 813 34.28 -5.76 37.93
CA SER A 813 32.97 -5.43 37.34
C SER A 813 31.81 -5.55 38.34
N SER A 814 30.72 -4.84 38.07
CA SER A 814 29.46 -4.97 38.80
C SER A 814 28.44 -5.81 38.04
N VAL A 815 27.55 -6.47 38.78
CA VAL A 815 26.39 -7.19 38.25
C VAL A 815 25.12 -6.54 38.80
N SER A 816 24.13 -6.33 37.93
CA SER A 816 22.76 -5.96 38.29
C SER A 816 21.83 -7.16 38.14
N ALA A 817 20.75 -7.23 38.91
CA ALA A 817 19.75 -8.26 38.78
C ALA A 817 18.33 -7.70 38.85
N GLN A 818 17.46 -8.20 37.98
CA GLN A 818 16.07 -7.75 37.88
C GLN A 818 15.14 -8.93 37.63
N GLU A 819 13.90 -8.79 38.09
CA GLU A 819 12.86 -9.80 37.96
C GLU A 819 11.69 -9.20 37.18
N CYS A 820 11.35 -9.78 36.02
CA CYS A 820 10.28 -9.30 35.15
C CYS A 820 9.17 -10.35 35.03
N ALA A 821 7.95 -9.96 35.41
CA ALA A 821 6.76 -10.79 35.28
C ALA A 821 5.92 -10.40 34.05
N LEU A 822 5.30 -11.41 33.43
CA LEU A 822 4.15 -11.32 32.54
C LEU A 822 2.95 -11.98 33.23
N TYR A 823 1.81 -11.32 33.22
CA TYR A 823 0.60 -11.78 33.90
C TYR A 823 -0.66 -11.35 33.15
N PHE A 824 -1.73 -12.14 33.25
CA PHE A 824 -3.03 -11.71 32.72
C PHE A 824 -3.55 -10.54 33.55
N CYS A 825 -4.07 -9.52 32.85
CA CYS A 825 -4.61 -8.30 33.41
C CYS A 825 -5.85 -7.85 32.62
N THR A 826 -6.58 -6.89 33.15
CA THR A 826 -7.69 -6.23 32.47
C THR A 826 -7.43 -4.73 32.43
N ASN A 827 -7.43 -4.16 31.21
CA ASN A 827 -7.11 -2.76 30.96
C ASN A 827 -8.35 -2.01 30.50
N ILE A 828 -8.53 -0.78 31.00
CA ILE A 828 -9.49 0.18 30.48
C ILE A 828 -8.77 1.06 29.46
N TYR A 829 -9.20 1.01 28.22
CA TYR A 829 -8.65 1.78 27.10
C TYR A 829 -9.56 2.98 26.78
N GLN A 830 -8.94 4.12 26.49
CA GLN A 830 -9.52 5.16 25.65
C GLN A 830 -8.75 5.15 24.33
N SER A 831 -9.48 5.01 23.23
CA SER A 831 -8.94 4.87 21.87
C SER A 831 -9.61 5.88 20.94
N ASP A 832 -8.81 6.66 20.22
CA ASP A 832 -9.24 7.67 19.27
C ASP A 832 -8.34 7.58 18.03
N ILE A 833 -8.91 7.58 16.82
CA ILE A 833 -8.16 7.65 15.55
C ILE A 833 -8.24 9.07 15.03
N VAL A 834 -7.09 9.64 14.67
CA VAL A 834 -6.96 10.98 14.11
C VAL A 834 -6.09 10.92 12.86
N GLN A 835 -6.66 11.29 11.71
CA GLN A 835 -6.00 11.25 10.40
C GLN A 835 -5.49 9.85 9.97
N GLY A 836 -6.13 8.79 10.49
CA GLY A 836 -5.76 7.39 10.28
C GLY A 836 -4.86 6.79 11.37
N ASP A 837 -4.17 7.61 12.15
CA ASP A 837 -3.33 7.15 13.27
C ASP A 837 -4.19 6.78 14.48
N LEU A 838 -4.12 5.53 14.94
CA LEU A 838 -4.69 5.12 16.22
C LEU A 838 -3.87 5.69 17.38
N ARG A 839 -4.55 6.40 18.28
CA ARG A 839 -4.00 6.86 19.56
C ARG A 839 -4.77 6.21 20.67
N GLU A 840 -4.07 5.50 21.53
CA GLU A 840 -4.68 4.74 22.62
C GLU A 840 -3.97 5.04 23.94
N SER A 841 -4.74 5.08 25.02
CA SER A 841 -4.23 5.32 26.37
C SER A 841 -4.94 4.40 27.37
N ILE A 842 -4.19 3.93 28.38
CA ILE A 842 -4.72 3.07 29.43
C ILE A 842 -5.14 3.95 30.62
N LEU A 843 -6.44 3.96 30.93
CA LEU A 843 -7.04 4.72 32.04
C LEU A 843 -6.95 3.97 33.38
N GLY A 844 -6.68 2.66 33.33
CA GLY A 844 -6.50 1.82 34.52
C GLY A 844 -6.24 0.36 34.16
N THR A 845 -5.46 -0.31 35.02
CA THR A 845 -5.05 -1.72 34.89
C THR A 845 -5.40 -2.47 36.17
N TYR A 846 -6.05 -3.63 36.04
CA TYR A 846 -6.56 -4.42 37.16
C TYR A 846 -6.16 -5.89 37.03
N THR A 847 -5.96 -6.55 38.17
CA THR A 847 -5.51 -7.95 38.27
C THR A 847 -6.42 -8.79 39.16
N ASP A 848 -7.64 -8.31 39.44
CA ASP A 848 -8.59 -8.93 40.36
C ASP A 848 -9.11 -10.27 39.81
N ARG A 849 -8.63 -11.36 40.40
CA ARG A 849 -9.03 -12.74 40.11
C ARG A 849 -10.11 -13.23 41.07
N ASN A 850 -11.17 -13.83 40.54
CA ASN A 850 -12.15 -14.56 41.33
C ASN A 850 -11.51 -15.86 41.87
N LEU A 851 -11.34 -15.95 43.20
CA LEU A 851 -10.71 -17.12 43.87
C LEU A 851 -11.60 -18.38 43.88
N ASP A 852 -12.87 -18.26 43.50
CA ASP A 852 -13.81 -19.36 43.29
C ASP A 852 -13.93 -19.76 41.80
N SER A 853 -13.00 -19.29 40.97
CA SER A 853 -12.82 -19.71 39.57
C SER A 853 -11.56 -20.57 39.38
N PHE A 854 -11.40 -21.19 38.20
CA PHE A 854 -10.29 -22.13 37.92
C PHE A 854 -10.25 -23.36 38.87
N LEU A 855 -11.42 -23.87 39.23
CA LEU A 855 -11.63 -25.04 40.10
C LEU A 855 -12.00 -26.26 39.25
N ALA A 856 -11.86 -27.47 39.79
CA ALA A 856 -12.29 -28.70 39.12
C ALA A 856 -13.76 -28.62 38.63
N LYS A 857 -14.03 -29.01 37.37
CA LYS A 857 -15.38 -28.99 36.77
C LYS A 857 -16.36 -29.96 37.45
N ASP A 858 -15.85 -31.03 38.03
CA ASP A 858 -16.64 -31.95 38.85
C ASP A 858 -16.82 -31.35 40.25
N PRO A 859 -18.06 -31.03 40.68
CA PRO A 859 -18.33 -30.41 41.97
C PRO A 859 -17.83 -31.22 43.17
N GLN A 860 -17.66 -32.55 43.05
CA GLN A 860 -17.13 -33.38 44.13
C GLN A 860 -15.72 -32.95 44.56
N TYR A 861 -14.91 -32.45 43.62
CA TYR A 861 -13.51 -32.10 43.85
C TYR A 861 -13.29 -30.58 44.02
N ALA A 862 -14.35 -29.76 43.99
CA ALA A 862 -14.24 -28.30 44.03
C ALA A 862 -13.55 -27.78 45.30
N ALA A 863 -13.86 -28.36 46.48
CA ALA A 863 -13.21 -27.99 47.75
C ALA A 863 -11.71 -28.34 47.75
N SER A 864 -11.37 -29.60 47.42
CA SER A 864 -10.00 -30.08 47.29
C SER A 864 -9.20 -29.29 46.24
N SER A 865 -9.83 -28.88 45.14
CA SER A 865 -9.25 -28.04 44.10
C SER A 865 -8.99 -26.61 44.58
N LYS A 866 -9.91 -26.03 45.38
CA LYS A 866 -9.72 -24.72 46.02
C LYS A 866 -8.57 -24.74 47.03
N TRP A 867 -8.47 -25.81 47.84
CA TRP A 867 -7.32 -26.04 48.72
C TRP A 867 -6.01 -26.19 47.95
N TYR A 868 -6.01 -27.00 46.88
CA TYR A 868 -4.84 -27.21 46.02
C TYR A 868 -4.35 -25.90 45.40
N ASN A 869 -5.26 -25.09 44.83
CA ASN A 869 -4.93 -23.77 44.28
C ASN A 869 -4.31 -22.84 45.34
N ALA A 870 -4.83 -22.84 46.57
CA ALA A 870 -4.24 -22.05 47.66
C ALA A 870 -2.84 -22.57 48.06
N ASN A 871 -2.65 -23.89 48.08
CA ASN A 871 -1.37 -24.54 48.40
C ASN A 871 -0.33 -24.42 47.26
N THR A 872 -0.74 -24.19 46.01
CA THR A 872 0.13 -23.88 44.86
C THR A 872 0.22 -22.39 44.55
N SER A 873 -0.11 -21.51 45.50
CA SER A 873 -0.07 -20.04 45.37
C SER A 873 -0.80 -19.52 44.11
N TYR A 874 -1.87 -20.20 43.70
CA TYR A 874 -2.73 -19.88 42.56
C TYR A 874 -2.04 -19.91 41.18
N THR A 875 -0.93 -20.65 41.02
CA THR A 875 -0.26 -20.89 39.72
C THR A 875 -1.23 -21.28 38.60
N LEU A 876 -0.92 -20.85 37.38
CA LEU A 876 -1.67 -21.14 36.15
C LEU A 876 -1.11 -22.33 35.35
N TYR A 877 -0.05 -22.97 35.84
CA TYR A 877 0.56 -24.12 35.20
C TYR A 877 0.98 -25.20 36.20
N HIS A 878 0.51 -26.42 35.97
CA HIS A 878 0.75 -27.58 36.83
C HIS A 878 1.61 -28.67 36.16
N GLY A 879 2.30 -28.32 35.07
CA GLY A 879 3.16 -29.24 34.33
C GLY A 879 2.36 -30.24 33.49
N LYS A 880 2.81 -31.49 33.44
CA LYS A 880 2.16 -32.56 32.66
C LYS A 880 0.98 -33.25 33.38
N THR A 881 0.56 -32.78 34.56
CA THR A 881 -0.53 -33.41 35.34
C THR A 881 -1.44 -32.40 36.04
N ASP A 882 -2.72 -32.35 35.66
CA ASP A 882 -3.71 -31.44 36.25
C ASP A 882 -5.14 -32.02 36.21
N MET A 883 -6.13 -31.33 36.79
CA MET A 883 -7.56 -31.68 36.70
C MET A 883 -8.26 -30.95 35.54
N ASN A 884 -9.47 -31.35 35.14
CA ASN A 884 -10.30 -30.59 34.20
C ASN A 884 -11.00 -29.44 34.95
N ARG A 885 -10.78 -28.17 34.56
CA ARG A 885 -11.11 -26.97 35.35
C ARG A 885 -12.10 -26.02 34.68
N THR A 886 -12.92 -25.34 35.48
CA THR A 886 -13.67 -24.16 35.06
C THR A 886 -12.73 -23.05 34.58
N ASP A 887 -13.26 -22.12 33.81
CA ASP A 887 -12.50 -20.97 33.31
C ASP A 887 -11.94 -20.14 34.49
N LEU A 888 -10.77 -19.54 34.27
CA LEU A 888 -10.18 -18.52 35.11
C LEU A 888 -10.94 -17.22 34.89
N GLN A 889 -11.55 -16.67 35.95
CA GLN A 889 -12.33 -15.44 35.86
C GLN A 889 -11.62 -14.27 36.53
N MET A 890 -11.44 -13.20 35.76
CA MET A 890 -11.00 -11.88 36.21
C MET A 890 -12.17 -10.89 36.19
N PHE A 891 -12.06 -9.80 36.93
CA PHE A 891 -13.08 -8.75 36.91
C PHE A 891 -12.52 -7.34 37.09
N ILE A 892 -13.31 -6.33 36.72
CA ILE A 892 -13.13 -4.93 37.12
C ILE A 892 -14.37 -4.52 37.91
N LEU A 893 -14.16 -4.07 39.15
CA LEU A 893 -15.24 -3.54 39.98
C LEU A 893 -15.88 -2.31 39.33
N LYS A 894 -17.20 -2.20 39.37
CA LYS A 894 -17.94 -1.05 38.82
C LYS A 894 -17.46 0.30 39.37
N GLU A 895 -17.02 0.33 40.63
CA GLU A 895 -16.47 1.52 41.30
C GLU A 895 -15.11 1.92 40.73
N HIS A 896 -14.25 0.95 40.39
CA HIS A 896 -13.00 1.18 39.68
C HIS A 896 -13.27 1.71 38.26
N TYR A 897 -14.21 1.09 37.53
CA TYR A 897 -14.58 1.53 36.19
C TYR A 897 -15.10 2.97 36.17
N HIS A 898 -16.04 3.31 37.06
CA HIS A 898 -16.55 4.67 37.21
C HIS A 898 -15.44 5.67 37.60
N THR A 899 -14.52 5.28 38.50
CA THR A 899 -13.39 6.14 38.91
C THR A 899 -12.42 6.42 37.75
N SER A 900 -12.18 5.44 36.87
CA SER A 900 -11.30 5.60 35.70
C SER A 900 -11.95 6.30 34.50
N THR A 901 -13.27 6.22 34.33
CA THR A 901 -13.97 6.65 33.09
C THR A 901 -15.01 7.75 33.27
N GLY A 902 -15.52 7.95 34.49
CA GLY A 902 -16.72 8.77 34.75
C GLY A 902 -18.04 8.14 34.29
N LEU A 903 -18.05 6.87 33.86
CA LEU A 903 -19.23 6.15 33.38
C LEU A 903 -19.76 5.17 34.43
N GLU A 904 -21.08 5.15 34.65
CA GLU A 904 -21.73 4.16 35.49
C GLU A 904 -21.99 2.84 34.73
N VAL A 905 -21.85 1.71 35.44
CA VAL A 905 -22.15 0.35 34.95
C VAL A 905 -22.93 -0.43 36.01
N GLU A 906 -23.93 -1.19 35.60
CA GLU A 906 -24.86 -1.88 36.52
C GLU A 906 -24.17 -2.95 37.39
N GLN A 907 -23.15 -3.63 36.84
CA GLN A 907 -22.47 -4.78 37.43
C GLN A 907 -20.97 -4.73 37.14
N ASP A 908 -20.19 -5.47 37.93
CA ASP A 908 -18.75 -5.62 37.73
C ASP A 908 -18.47 -6.34 36.40
N LEU A 909 -17.55 -5.80 35.61
CA LEU A 909 -17.17 -6.35 34.30
C LEU A 909 -16.38 -7.63 34.51
N LYS A 910 -16.71 -8.71 33.79
CA LYS A 910 -16.11 -10.04 33.96
C LYS A 910 -15.42 -10.49 32.68
N PHE A 911 -14.27 -11.12 32.85
CA PHE A 911 -13.41 -11.61 31.77
C PHE A 911 -13.07 -13.07 32.05
N ASN A 912 -13.22 -13.95 31.05
CA ASN A 912 -13.04 -15.39 31.23
C ASN A 912 -11.88 -15.90 30.35
N ILE A 913 -10.91 -16.57 30.97
CA ILE A 913 -9.79 -17.23 30.31
C ILE A 913 -10.02 -18.74 30.46
N SER A 914 -10.16 -19.47 29.36
CA SER A 914 -10.41 -20.91 29.44
C SER A 914 -9.19 -21.66 30.00
N GLN A 915 -9.40 -22.88 30.52
CA GLN A 915 -8.27 -23.71 30.96
C GLN A 915 -7.27 -23.96 29.82
N ASN A 916 -7.74 -24.11 28.57
CA ASN A 916 -6.88 -24.26 27.40
C ASN A 916 -5.95 -23.06 27.28
N ALA A 917 -6.49 -21.83 27.32
CA ALA A 917 -5.71 -20.62 27.21
C ALA A 917 -4.71 -20.46 28.36
N ALA A 918 -5.16 -20.63 29.61
CA ALA A 918 -4.32 -20.41 30.80
C ALA A 918 -3.13 -21.40 30.88
N GLU A 919 -3.38 -22.71 30.79
CA GLU A 919 -2.32 -23.73 30.90
C GLU A 919 -1.49 -23.83 29.60
N SER A 920 -2.05 -23.56 28.41
CA SER A 920 -1.27 -23.61 27.16
C SER A 920 -0.36 -22.40 26.96
N ILE A 921 -0.81 -21.16 27.24
CA ILE A 921 0.04 -19.96 27.14
C ILE A 921 1.14 -20.02 28.20
N THR A 922 0.81 -20.43 29.42
CA THR A 922 1.81 -20.56 30.50
C THR A 922 2.77 -21.72 30.23
N GLY A 923 2.26 -22.87 29.79
CA GLY A 923 3.07 -24.02 29.40
C GLY A 923 3.98 -23.73 28.20
N LEU A 924 3.56 -22.86 27.27
CA LEU A 924 4.35 -22.42 26.13
C LEU A 924 5.58 -21.62 26.58
N PHE A 925 5.40 -20.63 27.46
CA PHE A 925 6.54 -19.94 28.09
C PHE A 925 7.44 -20.94 28.83
N MET A 926 6.86 -21.82 29.65
CA MET A 926 7.64 -22.71 30.52
C MET A 926 8.37 -23.85 29.79
N ASN A 927 7.95 -24.26 28.59
CA ASN A 927 8.64 -25.31 27.83
C ASN A 927 9.46 -24.78 26.65
N GLU A 928 8.94 -23.81 25.88
CA GLU A 928 9.58 -23.35 24.64
C GLU A 928 10.49 -22.13 24.84
N PHE A 929 10.28 -21.32 25.89
CA PHE A 929 11.03 -20.08 26.15
C PHE A 929 11.91 -20.14 27.41
N ALA A 930 11.47 -20.81 28.48
CA ALA A 930 12.15 -20.82 29.77
C ALA A 930 13.13 -21.99 29.98
N ARG A 931 12.90 -23.14 29.32
CA ARG A 931 13.48 -24.43 29.69
C ARG A 931 14.56 -24.87 28.71
N ARG A 932 15.64 -25.43 29.26
CA ARG A 932 16.72 -26.05 28.49
C ARG A 932 16.37 -27.49 28.11
N ALA A 933 16.93 -27.97 27.01
CA ALA A 933 16.81 -29.37 26.63
C ALA A 933 17.49 -30.30 27.67
N SER A 934 16.99 -31.53 27.78
CA SER A 934 17.58 -32.58 28.60
C SER A 934 19.05 -32.85 28.19
N PRO A 935 19.99 -33.03 29.14
CA PRO A 935 19.79 -33.20 30.59
C PRO A 935 19.73 -31.89 31.41
N LEU A 936 19.86 -30.72 30.80
CA LEU A 936 20.12 -29.45 31.50
C LEU A 936 18.86 -28.69 31.93
N GLU A 937 17.70 -29.36 31.96
CA GLU A 937 16.36 -28.76 32.10
C GLU A 937 16.16 -27.91 33.36
N THR A 938 16.92 -28.18 34.42
CA THR A 938 16.84 -27.49 35.73
C THR A 938 17.86 -26.37 35.90
N LYS A 939 18.76 -26.17 34.92
CA LYS A 939 19.80 -25.14 34.94
C LYS A 939 19.27 -23.86 34.28
N GLN A 940 19.76 -22.72 34.76
CA GLN A 940 19.48 -21.40 34.18
C GLN A 940 19.94 -21.28 32.71
N LEU A 941 19.29 -20.37 31.99
CA LEU A 941 19.71 -19.90 30.68
C LEU A 941 20.95 -19.01 30.80
N VAL A 942 21.79 -19.00 29.77
CA VAL A 942 23.12 -18.36 29.74
C VAL A 942 23.34 -17.69 28.38
N TYR A 943 23.58 -16.38 28.40
CA TYR A 943 23.95 -15.54 27.26
C TYR A 943 25.42 -15.11 27.34
N PRO A 944 26.19 -15.11 26.24
CA PRO A 944 25.80 -15.53 24.88
C PRO A 944 25.59 -17.04 24.76
N ALA A 945 24.63 -17.47 23.92
CA ALA A 945 24.42 -18.88 23.64
C ALA A 945 25.60 -19.44 22.81
N VAL A 946 26.39 -20.34 23.39
CA VAL A 946 27.55 -20.95 22.70
C VAL A 946 27.16 -22.29 22.07
N GLY A 947 27.34 -22.40 20.75
CA GLY A 947 27.16 -23.66 20.02
C GLY A 947 27.69 -23.62 18.58
N THR A 948 28.78 -24.33 18.32
CA THR A 948 29.19 -24.73 16.96
C THR A 948 28.76 -26.17 16.72
N VAL A 949 27.92 -26.40 15.71
CA VAL A 949 27.30 -27.68 15.32
C VAL A 949 26.23 -28.19 16.30
N GLY A 950 24.96 -28.14 15.87
CA GLY A 950 23.86 -28.97 16.39
C GLY A 950 23.32 -28.64 17.78
N THR A 951 22.40 -27.65 17.86
CA THR A 951 21.42 -27.50 18.96
C THR A 951 21.94 -27.65 20.40
N ALA A 952 22.62 -26.61 20.93
CA ALA A 952 23.08 -26.55 22.32
C ALA A 952 21.97 -26.33 23.38
N GLY A 953 20.72 -26.71 23.07
CA GLY A 953 19.65 -26.92 24.06
C GLY A 953 19.18 -25.70 24.88
N GLN A 954 19.25 -24.48 24.33
CA GLN A 954 18.66 -23.28 24.95
C GLN A 954 17.68 -22.58 23.99
N PRO A 955 16.53 -22.07 24.48
CA PRO A 955 15.64 -21.20 23.70
C PRO A 955 16.30 -19.88 23.27
N HIS A 956 16.08 -19.45 22.03
CA HIS A 956 16.65 -18.20 21.46
C HIS A 956 16.26 -16.92 22.20
N VAL A 957 15.23 -16.93 23.05
CA VAL A 957 14.90 -15.77 23.90
C VAL A 957 16.07 -15.36 24.81
N ILE A 958 17.01 -16.26 25.12
CA ILE A 958 18.23 -15.88 25.85
C ILE A 958 19.08 -14.88 25.06
N ASP A 959 19.06 -14.94 23.73
CA ASP A 959 19.76 -14.00 22.85
C ASP A 959 19.01 -12.66 22.75
N SER A 960 17.68 -12.68 22.71
CA SER A 960 16.83 -11.47 22.82
C SER A 960 17.02 -10.74 24.15
N LEU A 961 17.03 -11.47 25.27
CA LEU A 961 17.27 -10.90 26.61
C LEU A 961 18.70 -10.41 26.75
N GLY A 962 19.67 -11.16 26.23
CA GLY A 962 21.09 -10.82 26.29
C GLY A 962 21.48 -9.56 25.50
N THR A 963 20.88 -9.38 24.32
CA THR A 963 21.09 -8.23 23.42
C THR A 963 20.22 -7.01 23.75
N SER A 964 19.19 -7.15 24.60
CA SER A 964 18.33 -6.03 24.96
C SER A 964 19.06 -4.95 25.74
N LYS A 965 18.85 -3.69 25.33
CA LYS A 965 19.36 -2.49 26.03
C LYS A 965 18.46 -2.04 27.18
N ASN A 966 17.20 -2.48 27.19
CA ASN A 966 16.22 -2.17 28.22
C ASN A 966 15.24 -3.35 28.32
N LEU A 967 15.53 -4.25 29.25
CA LEU A 967 14.72 -5.44 29.50
C LEU A 967 13.27 -5.11 29.89
N THR A 968 13.03 -3.98 30.58
CA THR A 968 11.66 -3.53 30.89
C THR A 968 10.87 -3.24 29.62
N ALA A 969 11.45 -2.49 28.67
CA ALA A 969 10.82 -2.22 27.39
C ALA A 969 10.62 -3.49 26.53
N THR A 970 11.51 -4.48 26.64
CA THR A 970 11.30 -5.80 26.00
C THR A 970 10.08 -6.51 26.58
N PHE A 971 9.94 -6.55 27.92
CA PHE A 971 8.77 -7.18 28.56
C PHE A 971 7.46 -6.40 28.30
N GLU A 972 7.52 -5.07 28.22
CA GLU A 972 6.40 -4.23 27.78
C GLU A 972 6.00 -4.53 26.32
N THR A 973 6.98 -4.77 25.44
CA THR A 973 6.72 -5.13 24.03
C THR A 973 6.10 -6.53 23.89
N VAL A 974 6.52 -7.51 24.70
CA VAL A 974 5.86 -8.83 24.78
C VAL A 974 4.43 -8.71 25.31
N ALA A 975 4.22 -7.97 26.40
CA ALA A 975 2.89 -7.71 26.96
C ALA A 975 1.96 -7.03 25.94
N ALA A 976 2.47 -6.04 25.19
CA ALA A 976 1.74 -5.35 24.14
C ALA A 976 1.40 -6.28 22.96
N SER A 977 2.34 -7.09 22.47
CA SER A 977 2.10 -8.00 21.34
C SER A 977 1.09 -9.10 21.68
N MET A 978 1.21 -9.69 22.88
CA MET A 978 0.21 -10.62 23.40
C MET A 978 -1.16 -9.97 23.58
N SER A 979 -1.21 -8.71 24.04
CA SER A 979 -2.46 -7.95 24.20
C SER A 979 -3.12 -7.62 22.86
N LYS A 980 -2.34 -7.28 21.83
CA LYS A 980 -2.82 -7.13 20.44
C LYS A 980 -3.47 -8.43 19.98
N TYR A 981 -2.75 -9.55 20.06
CA TYR A 981 -3.25 -10.87 19.66
C TYR A 981 -4.56 -11.23 20.39
N ILE A 982 -4.62 -11.08 21.73
CA ILE A 982 -5.82 -11.35 22.53
C ILE A 982 -7.02 -10.51 22.06
N ARG A 983 -6.81 -9.24 21.72
CA ARG A 983 -7.85 -8.31 21.28
C ARG A 983 -8.32 -8.56 19.85
N ASP A 984 -7.41 -8.95 18.98
CA ASP A 984 -7.67 -9.16 17.55
C ASP A 984 -8.44 -10.46 17.30
N LEU A 985 -8.22 -11.51 18.10
CA LEU A 985 -9.04 -12.75 18.09
C LEU A 985 -10.56 -12.50 18.19
N SER A 986 -10.95 -11.47 18.93
CA SER A 986 -12.35 -11.13 19.20
C SER A 986 -12.91 -10.08 18.23
N LEU A 987 -12.12 -9.54 17.29
CA LEU A 987 -12.54 -8.47 16.38
C LEU A 987 -13.71 -8.88 15.46
N GLU A 988 -13.77 -10.14 15.03
CA GLU A 988 -14.87 -10.66 14.19
C GLU A 988 -16.13 -11.04 14.98
N THR A 989 -16.02 -11.23 16.29
CA THR A 989 -17.07 -11.86 17.12
C THR A 989 -17.66 -10.93 18.18
N GLU A 990 -16.84 -10.14 18.86
CA GLU A 990 -17.25 -9.14 19.87
C GLU A 990 -16.46 -7.81 19.72
N PRO A 991 -16.43 -7.18 18.53
CA PRO A 991 -15.73 -5.91 18.32
C PRO A 991 -16.28 -4.80 19.23
N ASN A 992 -15.41 -3.89 19.65
CA ASN A 992 -15.87 -2.67 20.32
C ASN A 992 -16.29 -1.62 19.28
N GLU A 993 -17.59 -1.31 19.23
CA GLU A 993 -18.13 -0.29 18.31
C GLU A 993 -17.79 1.14 18.77
N GLY A 994 -17.55 2.03 17.80
CA GLY A 994 -17.25 3.45 18.01
C GLY A 994 -17.92 4.35 16.97
N GLU A 995 -17.85 5.67 17.19
CA GLU A 995 -18.43 6.67 16.30
C GLU A 995 -17.44 7.12 15.23
N THR A 996 -17.90 7.14 13.98
CA THR A 996 -17.15 7.61 12.81
C THR A 996 -17.50 9.06 12.52
N GLN A 997 -16.49 9.92 12.38
CA GLN A 997 -16.66 11.35 12.12
C GLN A 997 -16.30 11.67 10.67
N ASN A 998 -17.20 12.31 9.93
CA ASN A 998 -16.96 12.73 8.55
C ASN A 998 -16.79 14.25 8.45
N TRP A 999 -15.81 14.68 7.67
CA TRP A 999 -15.60 16.09 7.31
C TRP A 999 -16.58 16.53 6.21
N ILE A 1000 -17.65 17.24 6.60
CA ILE A 1000 -18.70 17.67 5.69
C ILE A 1000 -18.60 19.18 5.43
N VAL A 1001 -18.61 19.57 4.16
CA VAL A 1001 -18.62 20.99 3.74
C VAL A 1001 -20.05 21.53 3.73
N PHE A 1002 -20.29 22.61 4.49
CA PHE A 1002 -21.55 23.33 4.54
C PHE A 1002 -21.50 24.63 3.71
N ILE A 1003 -22.63 25.00 3.11
CA ILE A 1003 -22.83 26.27 2.42
C ILE A 1003 -23.23 27.33 3.45
N ARG A 1004 -22.43 28.39 3.62
CA ARG A 1004 -22.67 29.47 4.58
C ARG A 1004 -22.75 30.84 3.88
N VAL A 1005 -23.87 31.54 4.07
CA VAL A 1005 -24.22 32.77 3.34
C VAL A 1005 -23.84 34.02 4.14
N GLU A 1006 -22.92 34.82 3.59
CA GLU A 1006 -22.50 36.11 4.16
C GLU A 1006 -23.39 37.25 3.65
N TRP A 1007 -24.54 37.41 4.31
CA TRP A 1007 -25.62 38.35 3.95
C TRP A 1007 -25.18 39.81 3.74
N GLY A 1008 -24.10 40.24 4.39
CA GLY A 1008 -23.56 41.59 4.25
C GLY A 1008 -23.21 41.96 2.79
N PHE A 1009 -22.70 41.01 2.01
CA PHE A 1009 -22.28 41.27 0.63
C PHE A 1009 -23.46 41.36 -0.37
N LEU A 1010 -24.64 40.85 -0.02
CA LEU A 1010 -25.86 40.98 -0.85
C LEU A 1010 -26.39 42.44 -0.89
N SER A 1011 -25.95 43.29 0.03
CA SER A 1011 -26.35 44.70 0.12
C SER A 1011 -25.99 45.52 -1.14
N LEU A 1012 -24.79 45.34 -1.71
CA LEU A 1012 -24.33 46.11 -2.87
C LEU A 1012 -25.10 45.73 -4.16
N PRO A 1013 -25.29 44.44 -4.52
CA PRO A 1013 -26.15 44.05 -5.64
C PRO A 1013 -27.58 44.61 -5.54
N ILE A 1014 -28.19 44.59 -4.35
CA ILE A 1014 -29.53 45.17 -4.12
C ILE A 1014 -29.50 46.70 -4.30
N ALA A 1015 -28.52 47.40 -3.73
CA ALA A 1015 -28.38 48.85 -3.87
C ALA A 1015 -28.13 49.28 -5.32
N ALA A 1016 -27.31 48.52 -6.05
CA ALA A 1016 -27.05 48.73 -7.48
C ALA A 1016 -28.33 48.58 -8.31
N LEU A 1017 -29.11 47.52 -8.07
CA LEU A 1017 -30.39 47.28 -8.73
C LEU A 1017 -31.39 48.39 -8.44
N LEU A 1018 -31.63 48.74 -7.18
CA LEU A 1018 -32.58 49.78 -6.79
C LEU A 1018 -32.19 51.15 -7.36
N GLY A 1019 -30.90 51.52 -7.30
CA GLY A 1019 -30.39 52.77 -7.87
C GLY A 1019 -30.52 52.83 -9.40
N GLY A 1020 -30.15 51.74 -10.09
CA GLY A 1020 -30.26 51.64 -11.55
C GLY A 1020 -31.71 51.66 -12.03
N CYS A 1021 -32.60 50.89 -11.40
CA CYS A 1021 -34.03 50.90 -11.68
C CYS A 1021 -34.67 52.29 -11.47
N LEU A 1022 -34.32 52.97 -10.37
CA LEU A 1022 -34.79 54.34 -10.10
C LEU A 1022 -34.27 55.33 -11.15
N PHE A 1023 -33.00 55.24 -11.54
CA PHE A 1023 -32.43 56.07 -12.60
C PHE A 1023 -33.12 55.85 -13.96
N CYS A 1024 -33.32 54.59 -14.36
CA CYS A 1024 -34.03 54.26 -15.59
C CYS A 1024 -35.46 54.79 -15.58
N LEU A 1025 -36.21 54.60 -14.48
CA LEU A 1025 -37.56 55.14 -14.31
C LEU A 1025 -37.60 56.67 -14.43
N LEU A 1026 -36.67 57.37 -13.77
CA LEU A 1026 -36.57 58.82 -13.85
C LEU A 1026 -36.23 59.29 -15.26
N SER A 1027 -35.32 58.62 -15.98
CA SER A 1027 -34.97 58.96 -17.37
C SER A 1027 -36.13 58.76 -18.33
N ILE A 1028 -36.86 57.64 -18.22
CA ILE A 1028 -38.07 57.37 -19.01
C ILE A 1028 -39.15 58.43 -18.75
N VAL A 1029 -39.42 58.75 -17.49
CA VAL A 1029 -40.43 59.75 -17.10
C VAL A 1029 -40.02 61.16 -17.53
N GLU A 1030 -38.75 61.54 -17.40
CA GLU A 1030 -38.25 62.86 -17.83
C GLU A 1030 -38.33 63.02 -19.35
N THR A 1031 -37.89 62.01 -20.10
CA THR A 1031 -37.95 61.97 -21.57
C THR A 1031 -39.40 62.15 -22.05
N LYS A 1032 -40.34 61.40 -21.45
CA LYS A 1032 -41.78 61.51 -21.74
C LYS A 1032 -42.35 62.90 -21.38
N ARG A 1033 -41.94 63.49 -20.24
CA ARG A 1033 -42.35 64.85 -19.84
C ARG A 1033 -41.79 65.96 -20.75
N LEU A 1034 -40.71 65.69 -21.48
CA LEU A 1034 -40.11 66.62 -22.44
C LEU A 1034 -40.64 66.50 -23.87
N GLY A 1035 -41.49 65.50 -24.14
CA GLY A 1035 -42.00 65.22 -25.48
C GLY A 1035 -40.95 64.66 -26.45
N LEU A 1036 -39.80 64.20 -25.94
CA LEU A 1036 -38.72 63.66 -26.75
C LEU A 1036 -38.92 62.16 -27.03
N PRO A 1037 -38.57 61.66 -28.23
CA PRO A 1037 -38.50 60.22 -28.50
C PRO A 1037 -37.24 59.60 -27.87
N ALA A 1038 -37.24 58.26 -27.72
CA ALA A 1038 -36.13 57.51 -27.13
C ALA A 1038 -34.96 57.29 -28.11
N TRP A 1039 -34.28 58.38 -28.49
CA TRP A 1039 -33.11 58.38 -29.36
C TRP A 1039 -31.91 57.64 -28.78
N ARG A 1040 -31.74 57.65 -27.44
CA ARG A 1040 -30.64 56.98 -26.72
C ARG A 1040 -29.28 57.37 -27.36
N GLY A 1041 -28.38 56.40 -27.55
CA GLY A 1041 -27.10 56.56 -28.25
C GLY A 1041 -27.16 56.50 -29.78
N SER A 1042 -28.33 56.71 -30.42
CA SER A 1042 -28.47 56.56 -31.87
C SER A 1042 -27.64 57.57 -32.65
N SER A 1043 -26.64 57.08 -33.39
CA SER A 1043 -25.83 57.89 -34.32
C SER A 1043 -26.69 58.55 -35.40
N LEU A 1044 -27.78 57.91 -35.84
CA LEU A 1044 -28.71 58.50 -36.80
C LEU A 1044 -29.44 59.72 -36.22
N ALA A 1045 -29.81 59.68 -34.94
CA ALA A 1045 -30.37 60.86 -34.26
C ALA A 1045 -29.31 61.97 -34.09
N GLY A 1046 -28.06 61.60 -33.77
CA GLY A 1046 -26.93 62.54 -33.74
C GLY A 1046 -26.66 63.24 -35.08
N LEU A 1047 -26.85 62.54 -36.20
CA LEU A 1047 -26.66 63.09 -37.55
C LEU A 1047 -27.88 63.89 -38.04
N ALA A 1048 -29.10 63.45 -37.71
CA ALA A 1048 -30.34 64.10 -38.16
C ALA A 1048 -30.74 65.32 -37.31
N HIS A 1049 -30.42 65.31 -36.01
CA HIS A 1049 -30.79 66.33 -35.03
C HIS A 1049 -29.56 66.94 -34.33
N GLY A 1050 -28.42 66.95 -35.03
CA GLY A 1050 -27.16 67.51 -34.55
C GLY A 1050 -27.12 69.04 -34.53
N LEU A 1051 -25.90 69.59 -34.56
CA LEU A 1051 -25.65 71.04 -34.56
C LEU A 1051 -26.23 71.74 -35.79
N ASP A 1052 -26.84 72.90 -35.59
CA ASP A 1052 -27.32 73.78 -36.66
C ASP A 1052 -26.18 74.19 -37.62
N LYS A 1053 -26.52 74.74 -38.80
CA LYS A 1053 -25.52 75.09 -39.82
C LYS A 1053 -24.42 76.02 -39.30
N GLN A 1054 -24.78 77.09 -38.59
CA GLN A 1054 -23.85 78.11 -38.10
C GLN A 1054 -22.93 77.53 -37.02
N SER A 1055 -23.51 76.81 -36.04
CA SER A 1055 -22.74 76.07 -35.03
C SER A 1055 -21.73 75.11 -35.65
N ARG A 1056 -22.12 74.43 -36.73
CA ARG A 1056 -21.32 73.42 -37.43
C ARG A 1056 -20.22 74.03 -38.30
N GLU A 1057 -20.39 75.25 -38.78
CA GLU A 1057 -19.36 76.01 -39.49
C GLU A 1057 -18.29 76.51 -38.51
N GLN A 1058 -18.67 77.11 -37.38
CA GLN A 1058 -17.75 77.57 -36.32
C GLN A 1058 -16.95 76.45 -35.61
N LEU A 1059 -17.45 75.21 -35.64
CA LEU A 1059 -16.73 74.03 -35.14
C LEU A 1059 -15.82 73.37 -36.20
N ARG A 1060 -15.90 73.80 -37.46
CA ARG A 1060 -15.01 73.36 -38.56
C ARG A 1060 -13.86 74.32 -38.83
N GLU A 1061 -13.92 75.53 -38.31
CA GLU A 1061 -12.84 76.52 -38.32
C GLU A 1061 -11.71 76.19 -37.33
N ALA A 1062 -11.89 75.17 -36.49
CA ALA A 1062 -10.88 74.67 -35.55
C ALA A 1062 -10.06 73.52 -36.17
N ASP A 1063 -8.84 73.82 -36.60
CA ASP A 1063 -7.92 72.86 -37.24
C ASP A 1063 -7.26 71.95 -36.18
N GLY A 1064 -7.99 70.91 -35.77
CA GLY A 1064 -7.48 69.79 -35.01
C GLY A 1064 -8.25 69.51 -33.71
N LEU A 1065 -8.16 68.25 -33.25
CA LEU A 1065 -8.92 67.72 -32.11
C LEU A 1065 -8.81 68.60 -30.86
N SER A 1066 -7.62 69.11 -30.51
CA SER A 1066 -7.42 69.99 -29.36
C SER A 1066 -8.13 71.35 -29.48
N GLN A 1067 -8.13 71.95 -30.68
CA GLN A 1067 -8.82 73.22 -30.93
C GLN A 1067 -10.34 73.03 -30.94
N MET A 1068 -10.82 71.94 -31.53
CA MET A 1068 -12.24 71.55 -31.47
C MET A 1068 -12.69 71.37 -30.02
N ASP A 1069 -11.83 70.79 -29.18
CA ASP A 1069 -12.06 70.59 -27.75
C ASP A 1069 -12.15 71.90 -26.96
N GLU A 1070 -11.44 72.95 -27.37
CA GLU A 1070 -11.55 74.30 -26.79
C GLU A 1070 -12.80 75.03 -27.29
N HIS A 1071 -13.08 74.99 -28.59
CA HIS A 1071 -14.32 75.54 -29.17
C HIS A 1071 -15.57 74.90 -28.54
N ALA A 1072 -15.56 73.58 -28.31
CA ALA A 1072 -16.65 72.86 -27.65
C ALA A 1072 -16.84 73.21 -26.16
N LYS A 1073 -15.84 73.80 -25.50
CA LYS A 1073 -15.93 74.35 -24.13
C LYS A 1073 -16.46 75.79 -24.11
N LEU A 1074 -16.40 76.52 -25.22
CA LEU A 1074 -16.82 77.92 -25.33
C LEU A 1074 -18.28 78.04 -25.80
N TYR A 1075 -18.66 77.33 -26.87
CA TYR A 1075 -19.99 77.47 -27.48
C TYR A 1075 -21.09 76.75 -26.69
N LYS A 1076 -22.16 77.47 -26.34
CA LYS A 1076 -23.35 76.93 -25.67
C LYS A 1076 -24.51 76.71 -26.62
N VAL A 1077 -25.15 75.55 -26.54
CA VAL A 1077 -26.27 75.14 -27.39
C VAL A 1077 -27.52 74.75 -26.58
N ARG A 1078 -28.69 74.81 -27.21
CA ARG A 1078 -29.99 74.28 -26.75
C ARG A 1078 -30.59 73.39 -27.82
N PHE A 1079 -31.32 72.35 -27.40
CA PHE A 1079 -32.12 71.52 -28.29
C PHE A 1079 -33.51 72.15 -28.55
N VAL A 1080 -33.72 72.66 -29.75
CA VAL A 1080 -34.90 73.44 -30.15
C VAL A 1080 -35.58 72.84 -31.39
N ASP A 1081 -36.88 73.07 -31.52
CA ASP A 1081 -37.63 72.70 -32.72
C ASP A 1081 -37.58 73.89 -33.68
N SER A 1082 -36.84 73.79 -34.79
CA SER A 1082 -36.70 74.85 -35.80
C SER A 1082 -37.54 74.58 -37.05
N ASP A 1083 -37.60 75.56 -37.96
CA ASP A 1083 -38.31 75.46 -39.24
C ASP A 1083 -37.77 74.33 -40.16
N LEU A 1084 -36.55 73.85 -39.90
CA LEU A 1084 -35.92 72.72 -40.60
C LEU A 1084 -36.07 71.38 -39.85
N GLY A 1085 -36.46 71.42 -38.58
CA GLY A 1085 -36.64 70.25 -37.70
C GLY A 1085 -36.01 70.46 -36.31
N PRO A 1086 -36.03 69.42 -35.44
CA PRO A 1086 -35.33 69.45 -34.17
C PRO A 1086 -33.81 69.48 -34.36
N GLU A 1087 -33.12 70.47 -33.78
CA GLU A 1087 -31.66 70.64 -33.88
C GLU A 1087 -31.02 71.24 -32.62
N LEU A 1088 -29.71 71.08 -32.46
CA LEU A 1088 -28.90 71.76 -31.44
C LEU A 1088 -28.43 73.12 -31.97
N LYS A 1089 -29.02 74.20 -31.45
CA LYS A 1089 -28.74 75.58 -31.89
C LYS A 1089 -28.00 76.38 -30.83
N LEU A 1090 -27.08 77.26 -31.23
CA LEU A 1090 -26.42 78.23 -30.35
C LEU A 1090 -27.43 79.04 -29.51
N SER A 1091 -27.16 79.18 -28.20
CA SER A 1091 -27.93 80.07 -27.33
C SER A 1091 -27.55 81.54 -27.58
N HIS A 1092 -28.54 82.43 -27.63
CA HIS A 1092 -28.38 83.84 -27.99
C HIS A 1092 -27.52 84.69 -27.02
N ALA A 1093 -27.01 84.12 -25.93
CA ALA A 1093 -26.21 84.81 -24.91
C ALA A 1093 -24.78 85.21 -25.34
N GLN A 1094 -24.35 84.87 -26.57
CA GLN A 1094 -23.02 85.22 -27.12
C GLN A 1094 -23.12 85.72 -28.59
N ALA A 1095 -24.25 86.35 -28.94
CA ALA A 1095 -24.47 86.96 -30.26
C ALA A 1095 -24.31 88.50 -30.24
N GLN A 1096 -23.46 89.00 -29.33
CA GLN A 1096 -23.01 90.40 -29.18
C GLN A 1096 -21.51 90.40 -28.87
#